data_AF-A0AAW0NLH2-F1
#
_entry.id   AF-A0AAW0NLH2-F1
#
_cell.length_a   1.000
_cell.length_b   1.000
_cell.length_c   1.000
_cell.angle_alpha   90.00
_cell.angle_beta   90.00
_cell.angle_gamma   90.00
#
_symmetry.space_group_name_H-M   'P 1'
#
loop_
_entity.id
_entity.type
_entity.pdbx_description
1 polymer ?
#
loop_
_entity_poly.entity_id
_entity_poly.type
_entity_poly.pdbx_seq_one_letter_code
_entity_poly.pdbx_strand_id
1 'polypeptide(L)'
;MQGVVYELNSYMEQGLDTGGDNKLLLYELCNIIKTATKADGFALYFLGECNNSLCLFTPTGAKDGPPTLIPSGPIAFGTTIAAHVAKTHKTLLVEDVMGDERFPDGTGQDSGIHSVLCLPILTAIGDLIAILELHRLRGREPFNLSHQEVATANLAWASVAIHQVQVCRGLAKQTELNDFLLDVSKTYFDNIVAIDSLLEHIMIYAKNLVNADRCALFQVDHNNKELYSDLFDIGEEKEGKPVFRKTKEIRFSIEKGIAGQVARTGEVLNIPDAYADPRFNREVDLKTGYRTRNILCMPIVSRGTVIGVVQMVNKLSGSAFTKTDENNFKMFAVFCALALHCANMYHRIRHSECIYRVTMEKLSYHSICTSEEAKTLTQLNLPAPIYKEIETFHFDISPFEEIWPAVFIYMVHNSCGKTSFELEKLCRFTMSVRKNYRRVPYHNWKHAVTVAHCMYAILQKTPGTFTELEKKGLLVACLCHDLDHRGYSNTYLQKFDHPLAALYSTSTMEQHHFSQTVSILQLEGHNIFSNLNSSEYEQVLEIIRKAIIATDLALYFNNHQQLSELLSVGALDFNNHSHRDRVIEFWAEGDEMKKIGIQPIPMMDRDKKDEVPQGQVGFYNAVAIPCYTTLAELFPPSNTLLKACKENLSQWEKIASGEAEDIVVKESSRSSAGDSGPVKVDN
;
A
#
# COMPACT_ATOMS: atom_id res chain seq x y z
N MET A 1 30.80 -36.25 44.38
CA MET A 1 30.79 -35.75 42.98
C MET A 1 29.40 -35.84 42.36
N GLN A 2 28.76 -37.02 42.25
CA GLN A 2 27.40 -37.15 41.70
C GLN A 2 26.32 -36.30 42.42
N GLY A 3 26.33 -36.21 43.75
CA GLY A 3 25.37 -35.37 44.49
C GLY A 3 25.52 -33.87 44.24
N VAL A 4 26.77 -33.40 44.10
CA VAL A 4 27.09 -31.99 43.81
C VAL A 4 26.66 -31.62 42.38
N VAL A 5 26.86 -32.52 41.42
CA VAL A 5 26.41 -32.33 40.03
C VAL A 5 24.88 -32.34 39.93
N TYR A 6 24.20 -33.14 40.74
CA TYR A 6 22.73 -33.18 40.78
C TYR A 6 22.12 -31.91 41.41
N GLU A 7 22.70 -31.40 42.51
CA GLU A 7 22.31 -30.12 43.10
C GLU A 7 22.59 -28.95 42.14
N LEU A 8 23.74 -28.94 41.46
CA LEU A 8 24.08 -27.95 40.43
C LEU A 8 23.06 -27.91 39.29
N ASN A 9 22.68 -29.08 38.74
CA ASN A 9 21.69 -29.14 37.66
C ASN A 9 20.30 -28.71 38.11
N SER A 10 19.84 -29.17 39.29
CA SER A 10 18.54 -28.79 39.86
C SER A 10 18.44 -27.28 40.14
N TYR A 11 19.51 -26.67 40.67
CA TYR A 11 19.56 -25.22 40.91
C TYR A 11 19.64 -24.40 39.63
N MET A 12 20.37 -24.87 38.62
CA MET A 12 20.42 -24.22 37.32
C MET A 12 19.05 -24.27 36.62
N GLU A 13 18.34 -25.39 36.70
CA GLU A 13 16.97 -25.53 36.18
C GLU A 13 15.95 -24.63 36.89
N GLN A 14 16.04 -24.49 38.22
CA GLN A 14 15.11 -23.66 39.01
C GLN A 14 15.45 -22.16 38.97
N GLY A 15 16.73 -21.78 38.82
CA GLY A 15 17.18 -20.39 38.74
C GLY A 15 17.04 -19.74 37.36
N LEU A 16 16.70 -20.51 36.33
CA LEU A 16 16.51 -20.06 34.95
C LEU A 16 15.23 -19.22 34.75
N ASP A 17 14.25 -19.34 35.64
CA ASP A 17 12.89 -18.82 35.42
C ASP A 17 12.60 -17.47 36.12
N THR A 18 13.59 -16.89 36.79
CA THR A 18 13.45 -15.57 37.43
C THR A 18 14.54 -14.63 36.94
N GLY A 19 14.22 -13.34 36.80
CA GLY A 19 15.14 -12.27 36.40
C GLY A 19 16.27 -11.99 37.41
N GLY A 20 16.85 -13.03 38.01
CA GLY A 20 17.87 -12.99 39.04
C GLY A 20 19.22 -12.49 38.52
N ASP A 21 19.86 -11.68 39.37
CA ASP A 21 21.20 -11.16 39.20
C ASP A 21 22.21 -12.32 39.07
N ASN A 22 22.88 -12.42 37.92
CA ASN A 22 23.91 -13.44 37.64
C ASN A 22 24.99 -13.51 38.74
N LYS A 23 25.19 -12.41 39.48
CA LYS A 23 26.14 -12.31 40.59
C LYS A 23 25.73 -13.15 41.79
N LEU A 24 24.43 -13.26 42.09
CA LEU A 24 23.92 -14.06 43.21
C LEU A 24 24.04 -15.56 42.91
N LEU A 25 23.71 -15.97 41.69
CA LEU A 25 23.91 -17.35 41.25
C LEU A 25 25.39 -17.75 41.37
N LEU A 26 26.29 -16.88 40.93
CA LEU A 26 27.73 -17.12 41.04
C LEU A 26 28.20 -17.20 42.50
N TYR A 27 27.62 -16.39 43.38
CA TYR A 27 27.91 -16.43 44.81
C TYR A 27 27.51 -17.78 45.45
N GLU A 28 26.33 -18.31 45.11
CA GLU A 28 25.88 -19.62 45.61
C GLU A 28 26.72 -20.77 45.07
N LEU A 29 27.17 -20.68 43.82
CA LEU A 29 28.12 -21.66 43.26
C LEU A 29 29.46 -21.63 44.02
N CYS A 30 29.93 -20.45 44.42
CA CYS A 30 31.13 -20.31 45.23
C CYS A 30 30.96 -20.91 46.65
N ASN A 31 29.76 -20.88 47.24
CA ASN A 31 29.45 -21.59 48.49
C ASN A 31 29.65 -23.12 48.36
N ILE A 32 29.26 -23.70 47.22
CA ILE A 32 29.44 -25.13 46.95
C ILE A 32 30.94 -25.46 46.85
N ILE A 33 31.71 -24.62 46.12
CA ILE A 33 33.16 -24.78 45.99
C ILE A 33 33.87 -24.65 47.35
N LYS A 34 33.44 -23.69 48.19
CA LYS A 34 33.92 -23.52 49.57
C LYS A 34 33.74 -24.82 50.36
N THR A 35 32.57 -25.45 50.26
CA THR A 35 32.25 -26.69 50.97
C THR A 35 33.07 -27.87 50.43
N ALA A 36 33.19 -28.00 49.11
CA ALA A 36 33.96 -29.06 48.46
C ALA A 36 35.46 -29.00 48.78
N THR A 37 36.01 -27.79 48.92
CA THR A 37 37.42 -27.54 49.25
C THR A 37 37.68 -27.47 50.75
N LYS A 38 36.64 -27.58 51.60
CA LYS A 38 36.73 -27.40 53.05
C LYS A 38 37.41 -26.06 53.44
N ALA A 39 37.05 -24.99 52.73
CA ALA A 39 37.50 -23.64 53.06
C ALA A 39 36.67 -23.08 54.23
N ASP A 40 37.29 -22.24 55.07
CA ASP A 40 36.59 -21.62 56.20
C ASP A 40 35.66 -20.49 55.69
N GLY A 41 36.11 -19.76 54.66
CA GLY A 41 35.34 -18.70 54.00
C GLY A 41 35.79 -18.43 52.57
N PHE A 42 35.10 -17.51 51.90
CA PHE A 42 35.47 -17.03 50.57
C PHE A 42 35.08 -15.57 50.36
N ALA A 43 35.69 -14.95 49.36
CA ALA A 43 35.34 -13.64 48.84
C ALA A 43 35.16 -13.72 47.31
N LEU A 44 34.13 -13.05 46.79
CA LEU A 44 33.83 -12.99 45.36
C LEU A 44 33.96 -11.56 44.87
N TYR A 45 34.74 -11.35 43.81
CA TYR A 45 35.00 -10.02 43.26
C TYR A 45 34.57 -9.91 41.80
N PHE A 46 34.07 -8.73 41.41
CA PHE A 46 33.71 -8.37 40.04
C PHE A 46 34.47 -7.13 39.57
N LEU A 47 34.58 -6.95 38.26
CA LEU A 47 35.09 -5.71 37.66
C LEU A 47 34.01 -4.62 37.68
N GLY A 48 34.37 -3.41 38.12
CA GLY A 48 33.48 -2.24 38.10
C GLY A 48 33.27 -1.67 36.70
N GLU A 49 32.02 -1.31 36.37
CA GLU A 49 31.57 -0.91 35.03
C GLU A 49 32.25 0.35 34.45
N CYS A 50 32.90 1.18 35.28
CA CYS A 50 33.42 2.49 34.86
C CYS A 50 34.95 2.64 34.94
N ASN A 51 35.64 1.93 35.85
CA ASN A 51 37.00 2.30 36.27
C ASN A 51 38.02 1.14 36.30
N ASN A 52 37.69 -0.05 35.78
CA ASN A 52 38.57 -1.23 35.84
C ASN A 52 39.05 -1.54 37.29
N SER A 53 38.22 -1.21 38.27
CA SER A 53 38.45 -1.42 39.69
C SER A 53 37.85 -2.75 40.13
N LEU A 54 38.47 -3.40 41.11
CA LEU A 54 37.94 -4.61 41.69
C LEU A 54 36.87 -4.24 42.74
N CYS A 55 35.71 -4.88 42.67
CA CYS A 55 34.61 -4.65 43.60
C CYS A 55 34.25 -5.96 44.31
N LEU A 56 34.30 -5.97 45.64
CA LEU A 56 33.85 -7.08 46.46
C LEU A 56 32.32 -7.18 46.40
N PHE A 57 31.82 -8.38 46.15
CA PHE A 57 30.40 -8.67 46.17
C PHE A 57 29.95 -9.11 47.55
N THR A 58 28.92 -8.43 48.06
CA THR A 58 28.32 -8.75 49.36
C THR A 58 26.87 -9.17 49.13
N PRO A 59 26.52 -10.47 49.31
CA PRO A 59 25.13 -10.88 49.30
C PRO A 59 24.44 -10.30 50.52
N THR A 60 23.15 -10.03 50.42
CA THR A 60 22.39 -9.51 51.55
C THR A 60 21.76 -10.63 52.36
N GLY A 61 21.85 -10.53 53.69
CA GLY A 61 21.07 -11.38 54.60
C GLY A 61 19.60 -10.93 54.62
N ALA A 62 18.70 -11.79 55.11
CA ALA A 62 17.23 -11.64 55.05
C ALA A 62 16.61 -10.34 55.67
N LYS A 63 17.41 -9.35 56.08
CA LYS A 63 16.95 -8.06 56.62
C LYS A 63 17.57 -6.80 56.02
N ASP A 64 18.52 -6.87 55.09
CA ASP A 64 19.26 -5.69 54.62
C ASP A 64 19.26 -5.53 53.09
N GLY A 65 18.38 -4.73 52.50
CA GLY A 65 18.55 -4.11 51.16
C GLY A 65 18.90 -4.98 49.91
N PRO A 66 19.09 -4.35 48.73
CA PRO A 66 19.55 -5.02 47.52
C PRO A 66 21.05 -5.37 47.60
N PRO A 67 21.54 -6.43 46.89
CA PRO A 67 22.95 -6.82 46.87
C PRO A 67 23.85 -5.66 46.42
N THR A 68 25.02 -5.51 47.05
CA THR A 68 25.93 -4.37 46.82
C THR A 68 27.32 -4.80 46.40
N LEU A 69 27.90 -4.01 45.48
CA LEU A 69 29.31 -4.08 45.09
C LEU A 69 30.09 -3.00 45.85
N ILE A 70 31.01 -3.41 46.71
CA ILE A 70 31.85 -2.50 47.49
C ILE A 70 33.20 -2.35 46.78
N PRO A 71 33.62 -1.14 46.37
CA PRO A 71 34.92 -0.93 45.75
C PRO A 71 36.06 -1.41 46.67
N SER A 72 36.87 -2.36 46.19
CA SER A 72 37.97 -2.96 46.93
C SER A 72 39.35 -2.39 46.55
N GLY A 73 39.43 -1.61 45.47
CA GLY A 73 40.67 -0.93 45.03
C GLY A 73 40.97 -1.11 43.53
N PRO A 74 42.02 -0.43 43.00
CA PRO A 74 42.45 -0.57 41.61
C PRO A 74 43.20 -1.90 41.38
N ILE A 75 43.13 -2.42 40.14
CA ILE A 75 43.90 -3.62 39.73
C ILE A 75 45.35 -3.20 39.43
N ALA A 76 46.21 -3.26 40.45
CA ALA A 76 47.62 -2.88 40.37
C ALA A 76 48.56 -4.04 40.76
N PHE A 77 49.84 -3.95 40.38
CA PHE A 77 50.85 -4.95 40.75
C PHE A 77 51.34 -4.69 42.18
N GLY A 78 51.41 -5.72 43.03
CA GLY A 78 51.89 -5.62 44.41
C GLY A 78 50.84 -5.20 45.45
N THR A 79 49.54 -5.24 45.11
CA THR A 79 48.42 -5.02 46.03
C THR A 79 47.91 -6.35 46.61
N THR A 80 46.60 -6.63 46.56
CA THR A 80 46.02 -7.89 47.04
C THR A 80 46.22 -9.07 46.08
N ILE A 81 46.11 -10.29 46.62
CA ILE A 81 46.12 -11.55 45.86
C ILE A 81 45.04 -11.53 44.76
N ALA A 82 43.81 -11.12 45.08
CA ALA A 82 42.72 -11.02 44.10
C ALA A 82 43.04 -10.08 42.93
N ALA A 83 43.68 -8.93 43.17
CA ALA A 83 44.08 -8.00 42.10
C ALA A 83 45.17 -8.60 41.19
N HIS A 84 46.09 -9.40 41.74
CA HIS A 84 47.10 -10.10 40.95
C HIS A 84 46.48 -11.16 40.03
N VAL A 85 45.51 -11.92 40.55
CA VAL A 85 44.76 -12.90 39.75
C VAL A 85 43.91 -12.21 38.69
N ALA A 86 43.31 -11.05 39.02
CA ALA A 86 42.56 -10.21 38.07
C ALA A 86 43.41 -9.79 36.86
N LYS A 87 44.69 -9.51 37.09
CA LYS A 87 45.61 -9.05 36.05
C LYS A 87 46.22 -10.19 35.24
N THR A 88 46.52 -11.32 35.87
CA THR A 88 47.25 -12.43 35.25
C THR A 88 46.34 -13.49 34.64
N HIS A 89 45.06 -13.54 35.05
CA HIS A 89 44.10 -14.59 34.72
C HIS A 89 44.62 -16.00 35.06
N LYS A 90 45.51 -16.10 36.06
CA LYS A 90 46.09 -17.37 36.52
C LYS A 90 45.71 -17.64 37.97
N THR A 91 45.34 -18.89 38.25
CA THR A 91 45.10 -19.37 39.61
C THR A 91 46.36 -19.23 40.45
N LEU A 92 46.19 -18.79 41.69
CA LEU A 92 47.28 -18.60 42.65
C LEU A 92 46.96 -19.33 43.96
N LEU A 93 47.88 -20.20 44.37
CA LEU A 93 47.86 -20.92 45.65
C LEU A 93 48.95 -20.32 46.56
N VAL A 94 48.54 -19.87 47.74
CA VAL A 94 49.45 -19.33 48.76
C VAL A 94 49.24 -20.12 50.05
N GLU A 95 50.25 -20.87 50.46
CA GLU A 95 50.18 -21.75 51.64
C GLU A 95 50.32 -20.97 52.96
N ASP A 96 51.14 -19.91 52.95
CA ASP A 96 51.31 -18.96 54.05
C ASP A 96 51.31 -17.53 53.51
N VAL A 97 50.18 -16.84 53.66
CA VAL A 97 49.99 -15.46 53.20
C VAL A 97 50.78 -14.46 54.04
N MET A 98 51.01 -14.76 55.32
CA MET A 98 51.67 -13.82 56.25
C MET A 98 53.18 -13.72 56.01
N GLY A 99 53.76 -14.71 55.34
CA GLY A 99 55.18 -14.76 54.97
C GLY A 99 55.47 -14.44 53.50
N ASP A 100 54.46 -14.14 52.67
CA ASP A 100 54.64 -13.92 51.24
C ASP A 100 54.90 -12.44 50.91
N GLU A 101 56.17 -12.07 50.75
CA GLU A 101 56.62 -10.71 50.43
C GLU A 101 56.04 -10.16 49.10
N ARG A 102 55.47 -11.01 48.24
CA ARG A 102 54.85 -10.60 46.96
C ARG A 102 53.51 -9.89 47.16
N PHE A 103 52.84 -10.10 48.30
CA PHE A 103 51.49 -9.59 48.58
C PHE A 103 51.46 -8.94 49.98
N PRO A 104 52.03 -7.73 50.15
CA PRO A 104 52.14 -7.06 51.45
C PRO A 104 50.78 -6.74 52.10
N ASP A 105 49.73 -6.55 51.29
CA ASP A 105 48.35 -6.35 51.76
C ASP A 105 47.56 -7.69 51.89
N GLY A 106 48.19 -8.83 51.58
CA GLY A 106 47.59 -10.16 51.61
C GLY A 106 46.27 -10.23 50.83
N THR A 107 45.17 -10.52 51.54
CA THR A 107 43.80 -10.55 51.02
C THR A 107 43.06 -9.22 51.16
N GLY A 108 43.60 -8.24 51.91
CA GLY A 108 42.89 -7.02 52.28
C GLY A 108 41.75 -7.22 53.30
N GLN A 109 41.64 -8.42 53.91
CA GLN A 109 40.63 -8.79 54.91
C GLN A 109 41.28 -9.14 56.28
N ASP A 110 40.48 -9.29 57.34
CA ASP A 110 40.90 -9.38 58.76
C ASP A 110 42.01 -10.40 59.12
N SER A 111 42.70 -10.14 60.24
CA SER A 111 43.95 -10.75 60.70
C SER A 111 43.81 -12.18 61.25
N GLY A 112 43.56 -13.16 60.38
CA GLY A 112 43.54 -14.59 60.77
C GLY A 112 43.72 -15.60 59.62
N ILE A 113 43.78 -15.11 58.38
CA ILE A 113 43.92 -15.93 57.18
C ILE A 113 45.36 -16.41 57.05
N HIS A 114 45.54 -17.73 56.91
CA HIS A 114 46.84 -18.37 56.78
C HIS A 114 47.10 -18.84 55.34
N SER A 115 46.12 -19.52 54.73
CA SER A 115 46.26 -20.07 53.37
C SER A 115 45.13 -19.60 52.47
N VAL A 116 45.47 -19.26 51.22
CA VAL A 116 44.54 -18.72 50.23
C VAL A 116 44.68 -19.47 48.91
N LEU A 117 43.53 -19.76 48.30
CA LEU A 117 43.43 -20.25 46.94
C LEU A 117 42.55 -19.29 46.14
N CYS A 118 43.16 -18.54 45.22
CA CYS A 118 42.49 -17.52 44.43
C CYS A 118 42.40 -17.94 42.97
N LEU A 119 41.18 -18.03 42.44
CA LEU A 119 40.88 -18.52 41.10
C LEU A 119 40.18 -17.46 40.25
N PRO A 120 40.60 -17.26 38.98
CA PRO A 120 39.85 -16.45 38.04
C PRO A 120 38.66 -17.26 37.48
N ILE A 121 37.51 -16.61 37.38
CA ILE A 121 36.32 -17.17 36.74
C ILE A 121 36.33 -16.66 35.30
N LEU A 122 36.72 -17.51 34.36
CA LEU A 122 36.94 -17.14 32.96
C LEU A 122 35.86 -17.72 32.04
N THR A 123 35.43 -17.00 31.00
CA THR A 123 34.61 -17.56 29.92
C THR A 123 35.36 -18.65 29.15
N ALA A 124 34.66 -19.45 28.34
CA ALA A 124 35.28 -20.42 27.44
C ALA A 124 36.29 -19.79 26.44
N ILE A 125 36.19 -18.47 26.23
CA ILE A 125 37.02 -17.68 25.32
C ILE A 125 38.17 -16.97 26.06
N GLY A 126 38.22 -17.06 27.39
CA GLY A 126 39.30 -16.52 28.23
C GLY A 126 39.03 -15.15 28.88
N ASP A 127 37.82 -14.60 28.75
CA ASP A 127 37.45 -13.32 29.35
C ASP A 127 37.17 -13.47 30.85
N LEU A 128 37.64 -12.53 31.67
CA LEU A 128 37.43 -12.55 33.12
C LEU A 128 36.00 -12.11 33.49
N ILE A 129 35.24 -13.03 34.09
CA ILE A 129 33.90 -12.80 34.61
C ILE A 129 33.95 -12.27 36.04
N ALA A 130 34.74 -12.93 36.90
CA ALA A 130 34.83 -12.65 38.34
C ALA A 130 36.07 -13.32 38.95
N ILE A 131 36.31 -13.14 40.24
CA ILE A 131 37.44 -13.74 40.97
C ILE A 131 36.93 -14.36 42.28
N LEU A 132 37.27 -15.62 42.49
CA LEU A 132 36.96 -16.36 43.70
C LEU A 132 38.21 -16.50 44.57
N GLU A 133 38.18 -15.94 45.76
CA GLU A 133 39.25 -16.08 46.76
C GLU A 133 38.75 -16.96 47.92
N LEU A 134 39.26 -18.18 48.02
CA LEU A 134 38.99 -19.10 49.12
C LEU A 134 40.06 -18.92 50.21
N HIS A 135 39.66 -18.89 51.48
CA HIS A 135 40.61 -18.74 52.58
C HIS A 135 40.43 -19.77 53.70
N ARG A 136 41.54 -20.08 54.37
CA ARG A 136 41.60 -20.89 55.60
C ARG A 136 42.25 -20.12 56.74
N LEU A 137 41.69 -20.28 57.93
CA LEU A 137 42.18 -19.66 59.15
C LEU A 137 43.36 -20.46 59.74
N ARG A 138 44.15 -19.78 60.57
CA ARG A 138 45.28 -20.38 61.29
C ARG A 138 44.84 -21.60 62.13
N GLY A 139 45.57 -22.71 62.01
CA GLY A 139 45.27 -23.97 62.71
C GLY A 139 44.60 -25.04 61.83
N ARG A 140 44.22 -24.69 60.60
CA ARG A 140 43.84 -25.65 59.54
C ARG A 140 45.06 -26.03 58.69
N GLU A 141 45.00 -27.19 58.04
CA GLU A 141 45.97 -27.57 57.01
C GLU A 141 45.91 -26.55 55.85
N PRO A 142 47.04 -26.07 55.31
CA PRO A 142 47.06 -25.22 54.14
C PRO A 142 46.34 -25.85 52.93
N PHE A 143 45.90 -25.03 51.99
CA PHE A 143 45.48 -25.55 50.69
C PHE A 143 46.69 -26.20 50.00
N ASN A 144 46.42 -27.23 49.21
CA ASN A 144 47.43 -27.96 48.45
C ASN A 144 46.94 -28.17 47.01
N LEU A 145 47.77 -28.79 46.17
CA LEU A 145 47.45 -28.98 44.76
C LEU A 145 46.15 -29.76 44.53
N SER A 146 45.83 -30.74 45.38
CA SER A 146 44.57 -31.50 45.29
C SER A 146 43.34 -30.61 45.52
N HIS A 147 43.41 -29.67 46.47
CA HIS A 147 42.35 -28.69 46.69
C HIS A 147 42.20 -27.74 45.49
N GLN A 148 43.31 -27.33 44.87
CA GLN A 148 43.32 -26.52 43.65
C GLN A 148 42.67 -27.25 42.47
N GLU A 149 42.96 -28.53 42.28
CA GLU A 149 42.34 -29.36 41.23
C GLU A 149 40.83 -29.46 41.42
N VAL A 150 40.36 -29.71 42.65
CA VAL A 150 38.93 -29.76 42.98
C VAL A 150 38.26 -28.41 42.73
N ALA A 151 38.86 -27.31 43.19
CA ALA A 151 38.30 -25.97 43.00
C ALA A 151 38.22 -25.61 41.51
N THR A 152 39.29 -25.86 40.76
CA THR A 152 39.38 -25.55 39.32
C THR A 152 38.38 -26.37 38.52
N ALA A 153 38.23 -27.66 38.83
CA ALA A 153 37.26 -28.53 38.15
C ALA A 153 35.81 -28.06 38.38
N ASN A 154 35.42 -27.75 39.62
CA ASN A 154 34.07 -27.26 39.91
C ASN A 154 33.82 -25.87 39.31
N LEU A 155 34.84 -25.00 39.32
CA LEU A 155 34.74 -23.67 38.75
C LEU A 155 34.59 -23.69 37.21
N ALA A 156 35.24 -24.63 36.54
CA ALA A 156 35.09 -24.81 35.10
C ALA A 156 33.63 -25.15 34.73
N TRP A 157 32.98 -26.04 35.48
CA TRP A 157 31.56 -26.36 35.28
C TRP A 157 30.65 -25.17 35.56
N ALA A 158 30.91 -24.42 36.64
CA ALA A 158 30.17 -23.20 36.96
C ALA A 158 30.29 -22.13 35.86
N SER A 159 31.49 -21.94 35.29
CA SER A 159 31.70 -21.00 34.20
C SER A 159 30.95 -21.39 32.93
N VAL A 160 31.03 -22.66 32.52
CA VAL A 160 30.30 -23.17 31.34
C VAL A 160 28.80 -23.00 31.51
N ALA A 161 28.26 -23.31 32.69
CA ALA A 161 26.85 -23.11 32.99
C ALA A 161 26.41 -21.65 32.88
N ILE A 162 27.17 -20.72 33.47
CA ILE A 162 26.87 -19.29 33.41
C ILE A 162 26.96 -18.76 31.98
N HIS A 163 28.00 -19.16 31.24
CA HIS A 163 28.13 -18.79 29.84
C HIS A 163 26.93 -19.29 29.03
N GLN A 164 26.49 -20.54 29.23
CA GLN A 164 25.30 -21.08 28.57
C GLN A 164 24.04 -20.29 28.93
N VAL A 165 23.83 -19.94 30.20
CA VAL A 165 22.69 -19.10 30.63
C VAL A 165 22.74 -17.73 29.96
N GLN A 166 23.91 -17.09 29.87
CA GLN A 166 24.09 -15.81 29.19
C GLN A 166 23.80 -15.90 27.69
N VAL A 167 24.30 -16.94 27.01
CA VAL A 167 24.04 -17.18 25.59
C VAL A 167 22.55 -17.45 25.34
N CYS A 168 21.91 -18.32 26.14
CA CYS A 168 20.48 -18.60 26.02
C CYS A 168 19.63 -17.34 26.24
N ARG A 169 19.96 -16.50 27.22
CA ARG A 169 19.28 -15.21 27.44
C ARG A 169 19.48 -14.24 26.27
N GLY A 170 20.70 -14.17 25.74
CA GLY A 170 21.02 -13.36 24.55
C GLY A 170 20.22 -13.80 23.33
N LEU A 171 20.16 -15.11 23.09
CA LEU A 171 19.40 -15.71 22.00
C LEU A 171 17.89 -15.47 22.18
N ALA A 172 17.35 -15.68 23.38
CA ALA A 172 15.93 -15.44 23.67
C ALA A 172 15.54 -13.97 23.38
N LYS A 173 16.37 -13.01 23.80
CA LYS A 173 16.17 -11.58 23.52
C LYS A 173 16.26 -11.27 22.02
N GLN A 174 17.13 -11.96 21.29
CA GLN A 174 17.24 -11.81 19.84
C GLN A 174 16.04 -12.43 19.11
N THR A 175 15.51 -13.56 19.57
CA THR A 175 14.29 -14.18 19.04
C THR A 175 13.08 -13.28 19.27
N GLU A 176 12.91 -12.75 20.49
CA GLU A 176 11.84 -11.80 20.81
C GLU A 176 11.87 -10.56 19.91
N LEU A 177 13.08 -10.04 19.62
CA LEU A 177 13.26 -8.95 18.68
C LEU A 177 12.83 -9.35 17.26
N ASN A 178 13.26 -10.51 16.78
CA ASN A 178 12.90 -10.99 15.44
C ASN A 178 11.39 -11.22 15.30
N ASP A 179 10.74 -11.82 16.30
CA ASP A 179 9.30 -12.05 16.30
C ASP A 179 8.54 -10.71 16.25
N PHE A 180 8.98 -9.73 17.04
CA PHE A 180 8.42 -8.38 16.97
C PHE A 180 8.58 -7.74 15.59
N LEU A 181 9.77 -7.84 14.99
CA LEU A 181 10.01 -7.30 13.63
C LEU A 181 9.13 -7.98 12.58
N LEU A 182 8.92 -9.28 12.69
CA LEU A 182 8.01 -10.03 11.82
C LEU A 182 6.55 -9.60 12.02
N ASP A 183 6.11 -9.35 13.24
CA ASP A 183 4.76 -8.88 13.53
C ASP A 183 4.53 -7.45 13.02
N VAL A 184 5.53 -6.57 13.14
CA VAL A 184 5.53 -5.23 12.51
C VAL A 184 5.41 -5.37 10.98
N SER A 185 6.19 -6.27 10.39
CA SER A 185 6.16 -6.50 8.94
C SER A 185 4.83 -7.09 8.48
N LYS A 186 4.22 -8.04 9.21
CA LYS A 186 2.90 -8.59 8.88
C LYS A 186 1.83 -7.52 8.99
N THR A 187 1.80 -6.77 10.10
CA THR A 187 0.86 -5.66 10.29
C THR A 187 0.97 -4.61 9.18
N TYR A 188 2.20 -4.34 8.73
CA TYR A 188 2.48 -3.46 7.59
C TYR A 188 1.84 -3.94 6.28
N PHE A 189 1.90 -5.24 5.98
CA PHE A 189 1.34 -5.80 4.75
C PHE A 189 -0.17 -6.11 4.83
N ASP A 190 -0.68 -6.47 6.01
CA ASP A 190 -2.03 -6.99 6.15
C ASP A 190 -3.08 -5.87 6.29
N ASN A 191 -2.76 -4.71 6.90
CA ASN A 191 -3.75 -3.66 7.19
C ASN A 191 -3.22 -2.24 6.98
N ILE A 192 -3.35 -1.72 5.76
CA ILE A 192 -3.02 -0.33 5.39
C ILE A 192 -3.80 0.71 6.23
N VAL A 193 -4.97 0.35 6.77
CA VAL A 193 -5.82 1.23 7.59
C VAL A 193 -5.33 1.33 9.05
N ALA A 194 -4.45 0.43 9.50
CA ALA A 194 -4.00 0.33 10.88
C ALA A 194 -2.63 0.99 11.14
N ILE A 195 -2.16 1.88 10.25
CA ILE A 195 -0.80 2.47 10.36
C ILE A 195 -0.61 3.25 11.68
N ASP A 196 -1.66 3.87 12.21
CA ASP A 196 -1.63 4.49 13.54
C ASP A 196 -1.37 3.46 14.65
N SER A 197 -2.05 2.31 14.60
CA SER A 197 -1.86 1.21 15.56
C SER A 197 -0.48 0.56 15.40
N LEU A 198 0.06 0.51 14.18
CA LEU A 198 1.42 0.04 13.93
C LEU A 198 2.45 0.94 14.59
N LEU A 199 2.31 2.27 14.47
CA LEU A 199 3.20 3.22 15.13
C LEU A 199 3.12 3.10 16.65
N GLU A 200 1.92 2.93 17.23
CA GLU A 200 1.75 2.67 18.67
C GLU A 200 2.51 1.43 19.12
N HIS A 201 2.37 0.30 18.41
CA HIS A 201 3.08 -0.94 18.74
C HIS A 201 4.60 -0.80 18.64
N ILE A 202 5.12 -0.13 17.60
CA ILE A 202 6.56 0.17 17.46
C ILE A 202 7.06 1.00 18.63
N MET A 203 6.31 2.03 19.03
CA MET A 203 6.67 2.92 20.11
C MET A 203 6.66 2.24 21.48
N ILE A 204 5.69 1.37 21.76
CA ILE A 204 5.61 0.58 23.00
C ILE A 204 6.79 -0.39 23.09
N TYR A 205 7.06 -1.14 22.02
CA TYR A 205 8.16 -2.10 22.04
C TYR A 205 9.51 -1.41 22.20
N ALA A 206 9.74 -0.32 21.48
CA ALA A 206 10.97 0.45 21.58
C ALA A 206 11.17 1.02 23.01
N LYS A 207 10.11 1.52 23.66
CA LYS A 207 10.11 1.96 25.06
C LYS A 207 10.58 0.84 26.00
N ASN A 208 9.99 -0.36 25.86
CA ASN A 208 10.32 -1.51 26.71
C ASN A 208 11.77 -1.99 26.48
N LEU A 209 12.22 -2.04 25.22
CA LEU A 209 13.56 -2.51 24.87
C LEU A 209 14.67 -1.64 25.48
N VAL A 210 14.50 -0.31 25.46
CA VAL A 210 15.45 0.62 26.09
C VAL A 210 15.11 0.91 27.55
N ASN A 211 14.10 0.25 28.13
CA ASN A 211 13.64 0.43 29.50
C ASN A 211 13.39 1.91 29.87
N ALA A 212 12.64 2.61 29.02
CA ALA A 212 12.24 4.00 29.21
C ALA A 212 10.87 4.10 29.92
N ASP A 213 10.67 5.17 30.66
CA ASP A 213 9.41 5.50 31.32
C ASP A 213 8.34 5.94 30.31
N ARG A 214 8.71 6.81 29.36
CA ARG A 214 7.79 7.36 28.34
C ARG A 214 8.44 7.45 26.96
N CYS A 215 7.61 7.47 25.94
CA CYS A 215 8.01 7.67 24.56
C CYS A 215 7.09 8.66 23.83
N ALA A 216 7.64 9.39 22.86
CA ALA A 216 6.92 10.35 22.04
C ALA A 216 7.41 10.32 20.59
N LEU A 217 6.48 10.48 19.65
CA LEU A 217 6.76 10.56 18.22
C LEU A 217 6.26 11.91 17.67
N PHE A 218 7.19 12.75 17.22
CA PHE A 218 6.87 14.02 16.57
C PHE A 218 7.05 13.91 15.06
N GLN A 219 6.06 14.33 14.28
CA GLN A 219 6.15 14.49 12.83
C GLN A 219 6.58 15.92 12.47
N VAL A 220 7.31 16.07 11.37
CA VAL A 220 7.85 17.36 10.93
C VAL A 220 6.94 17.95 9.84
N ASP A 221 6.37 19.11 10.12
CA ASP A 221 5.70 19.95 9.13
C ASP A 221 6.69 20.96 8.56
N HIS A 222 7.27 20.64 7.40
CA HIS A 222 8.23 21.51 6.71
C HIS A 222 7.62 22.81 6.20
N ASN A 223 6.30 22.84 5.94
CA ASN A 223 5.64 24.04 5.42
C ASN A 223 5.50 25.10 6.50
N ASN A 224 5.09 24.69 7.70
CA ASN A 224 4.89 25.59 8.84
C ASN A 224 6.13 25.71 9.75
N LYS A 225 7.18 24.89 9.53
CA LYS A 225 8.37 24.77 10.38
C LYS A 225 8.02 24.38 11.82
N GLU A 226 7.14 23.41 11.97
CA GLU A 226 6.62 22.94 13.25
C GLU A 226 6.83 21.43 13.42
N LEU A 227 6.88 20.99 14.68
CA LEU A 227 6.78 19.61 15.09
C LEU A 227 5.39 19.41 15.70
N TYR A 228 4.71 18.33 15.30
CA TYR A 228 3.43 17.95 15.87
C TYR A 228 3.38 16.47 16.25
N SER A 229 2.59 16.11 17.26
CA SER A 229 2.44 14.73 17.73
C SER A 229 1.00 14.42 18.12
N ASP A 230 0.47 13.35 17.52
CA ASP A 230 -0.77 12.68 17.93
C ASP A 230 -0.51 11.40 18.74
N LEU A 231 0.77 11.01 18.87
CA LEU A 231 1.23 9.77 19.50
C LEU A 231 2.19 10.09 20.66
N PHE A 232 1.59 10.42 21.80
CA PHE A 232 2.30 10.74 23.04
C PHE A 232 1.86 9.82 24.19
N ASP A 233 2.82 9.12 24.82
CA ASP A 233 2.58 8.30 26.01
C ASP A 233 2.34 9.20 27.23
N ILE A 234 1.09 9.25 27.69
CA ILE A 234 0.69 10.05 28.85
C ILE A 234 0.98 9.36 30.20
N GLY A 235 1.44 8.09 30.19
CA GLY A 235 1.68 7.28 31.38
C GLY A 235 0.42 6.69 32.01
N GLU A 236 -0.69 6.61 31.26
CA GLU A 236 -1.89 5.85 31.65
C GLU A 236 -1.80 4.43 31.09
N GLU A 237 -2.16 3.41 31.87
CA GLU A 237 -2.19 2.02 31.43
C GLU A 237 -3.62 1.48 31.37
N LYS A 238 -3.95 0.72 30.32
CA LYS A 238 -5.18 -0.07 30.21
C LYS A 238 -4.80 -1.49 29.86
N GLU A 239 -5.22 -2.46 30.66
CA GLU A 239 -4.87 -3.89 30.49
C GLU A 239 -3.35 -4.14 30.42
N GLY A 240 -2.54 -3.35 31.15
CA GLY A 240 -1.08 -3.49 31.17
C GLY A 240 -0.36 -2.94 29.93
N LYS A 241 -1.04 -2.18 29.07
CA LYS A 241 -0.45 -1.49 27.91
C LYS A 241 -0.57 0.04 28.06
N PRO A 242 0.43 0.82 27.59
CA PRO A 242 0.35 2.28 27.56
C PRO A 242 -0.81 2.75 26.69
N VAL A 243 -1.58 3.74 27.17
CA VAL A 243 -2.67 4.37 26.43
C VAL A 243 -2.17 5.65 25.76
N PHE A 244 -2.24 5.70 24.43
CA PHE A 244 -2.04 6.93 23.67
C PHE A 244 -3.37 7.69 23.52
N ARG A 245 -3.44 8.96 23.94
CA ARG A 245 -4.66 9.80 23.75
C ARG A 245 -4.51 10.69 22.51
N LYS A 246 -5.35 10.45 21.50
CA LYS A 246 -5.45 11.26 20.26
C LYS A 246 -6.10 12.65 20.42
N THR A 247 -6.43 13.11 21.63
CA THR A 247 -7.39 14.23 21.80
C THR A 247 -6.80 15.63 21.89
N LYS A 248 -5.46 15.79 21.92
CA LYS A 248 -4.79 17.10 21.79
C LYS A 248 -3.46 16.96 21.06
N GLU A 249 -3.45 17.32 19.78
CA GLU A 249 -2.23 17.48 18.98
C GLU A 249 -1.26 18.41 19.72
N ILE A 250 -0.07 17.91 20.09
CA ILE A 250 0.99 18.72 20.68
C ILE A 250 1.77 19.31 19.52
N ARG A 251 1.73 20.64 19.34
CA ARG A 251 2.39 21.36 18.25
C ARG A 251 3.31 22.46 18.77
N PHE A 252 4.54 22.51 18.28
CA PHE A 252 5.53 23.54 18.64
C PHE A 252 6.54 23.78 17.52
N SER A 253 7.19 24.94 17.53
CA SER A 253 8.21 25.30 16.53
C SER A 253 9.38 24.31 16.52
N ILE A 254 9.85 23.95 15.31
CA ILE A 254 11.03 23.12 15.08
C ILE A 254 12.32 23.72 15.69
N GLU A 255 12.31 25.00 16.07
CA GLU A 255 13.48 25.64 16.67
C GLU A 255 13.64 25.36 18.16
N LYS A 256 12.62 24.79 18.81
CA LYS A 256 12.57 24.61 20.26
C LYS A 256 12.86 23.17 20.68
N GLY A 257 13.55 23.03 21.81
CA GLY A 257 13.70 21.75 22.49
C GLY A 257 14.75 20.81 21.87
N ILE A 258 14.94 19.67 22.53
CA ILE A 258 15.81 18.59 22.04
C ILE A 258 15.27 18.01 20.72
N ALA A 259 13.96 17.77 20.64
CA ALA A 259 13.32 17.25 19.43
C ALA A 259 13.52 18.18 18.22
N GLY A 260 13.40 19.50 18.42
CA GLY A 260 13.67 20.49 17.36
C GLY A 260 15.12 20.49 16.88
N GLN A 261 16.08 20.34 17.80
CA GLN A 261 17.49 20.22 17.42
C GLN A 261 17.73 18.98 16.55
N VAL A 262 17.24 17.82 16.96
CA VAL A 262 17.35 16.57 16.21
C VAL A 262 16.66 16.67 14.84
N ALA A 263 15.49 17.32 14.78
CA ALA A 263 14.77 17.54 13.53
C ALA A 263 15.58 18.36 12.51
N ARG A 264 16.34 19.36 12.98
CA ARG A 264 17.16 20.24 12.11
C ARG A 264 18.49 19.62 11.71
N THR A 265 19.17 18.94 12.63
CA THR A 265 20.51 18.41 12.36
C THR A 265 20.48 17.00 11.77
N GLY A 266 19.44 16.21 12.05
CA GLY A 266 19.44 14.79 11.72
C GLY A 266 20.44 13.98 12.55
N GLU A 267 20.92 14.51 13.67
CA GLU A 267 21.86 13.84 14.56
C GLU A 267 21.15 13.27 15.79
N VAL A 268 21.58 12.09 16.23
CA VAL A 268 21.08 11.44 17.45
C VAL A 268 21.60 12.19 18.68
N LEU A 269 20.73 12.45 19.65
CA LEU A 269 21.09 13.06 20.93
C LEU A 269 20.75 12.15 22.11
N ASN A 270 21.76 11.79 22.88
CA ASN A 270 21.62 11.08 24.16
C ASN A 270 22.04 12.03 25.30
N ILE A 271 21.07 12.48 26.08
CA ILE A 271 21.20 13.52 27.10
C ILE A 271 21.10 12.89 28.49
N PRO A 272 22.20 12.81 29.26
CA PRO A 272 22.20 12.22 30.60
C PRO A 272 21.47 13.04 31.67
N ASP A 273 21.45 14.37 31.52
CA ASP A 273 20.69 15.30 32.38
C ASP A 273 20.00 16.36 31.52
N ALA A 274 18.68 16.26 31.41
CA ALA A 274 17.88 17.18 30.62
C ALA A 274 17.84 18.60 31.19
N TYR A 275 17.89 18.78 32.52
CA TYR A 275 17.85 20.12 33.13
C TYR A 275 19.19 20.84 33.02
N ALA A 276 20.30 20.10 32.92
CA ALA A 276 21.61 20.66 32.64
C ALA A 276 21.80 21.09 31.17
N ASP A 277 21.00 20.54 30.24
CA ASP A 277 21.11 20.89 28.82
C ASP A 277 20.36 22.20 28.50
N PRO A 278 21.03 23.23 27.95
CA PRO A 278 20.40 24.53 27.65
C PRO A 278 19.33 24.47 26.55
N ARG A 279 19.31 23.39 25.75
CA ARG A 279 18.35 23.21 24.66
C ARG A 279 17.03 22.61 25.14
N PHE A 280 16.96 22.11 26.38
CA PHE A 280 15.75 21.45 26.90
C PHE A 280 14.62 22.44 27.18
N ASN A 281 13.43 22.15 26.65
CA ASN A 281 12.24 22.96 26.88
C ASN A 281 11.50 22.52 28.15
N ARG A 282 11.66 23.28 29.24
CA ARG A 282 11.04 23.01 30.55
C ARG A 282 9.54 23.35 30.63
N GLU A 283 8.99 24.06 29.64
CA GLU A 283 7.57 24.49 29.67
C GLU A 283 6.61 23.30 29.76
N VAL A 284 6.96 22.15 29.16
CA VAL A 284 6.14 20.94 29.16
C VAL A 284 6.15 20.27 30.54
N ASP A 285 7.33 20.11 31.16
CA ASP A 285 7.49 19.60 32.52
C ASP A 285 6.71 20.47 33.53
N LEU A 286 6.83 21.79 33.44
CA LEU A 286 6.15 22.74 34.34
C LEU A 286 4.63 22.67 34.25
N LYS A 287 4.07 22.44 33.05
CA LYS A 287 2.62 22.32 32.84
C LYS A 287 2.06 20.97 33.26
N THR A 288 2.86 19.91 33.15
CA THR A 288 2.42 18.53 33.39
C THR A 288 2.75 18.03 34.80
N GLY A 289 3.66 18.71 35.52
CA GLY A 289 4.19 18.24 36.80
C GLY A 289 5.14 17.05 36.67
N TYR A 290 5.46 16.63 35.43
CA TYR A 290 6.39 15.55 35.15
C TYR A 290 7.83 16.07 35.16
N ARG A 291 8.78 15.27 35.66
CA ARG A 291 10.20 15.62 35.69
C ARG A 291 11.01 14.76 34.74
N THR A 292 11.54 15.39 33.69
CA THR A 292 12.44 14.77 32.74
C THR A 292 13.88 14.77 33.28
N ARG A 293 14.46 13.59 33.49
CA ARG A 293 15.83 13.36 33.97
C ARG A 293 16.80 13.17 32.81
N ASN A 294 16.54 12.21 31.93
CA ASN A 294 17.40 11.88 30.79
C ASN A 294 16.57 11.60 29.54
N ILE A 295 17.16 11.85 28.37
CA ILE A 295 16.47 11.81 27.07
C ILE A 295 17.35 11.10 26.04
N LEU A 296 16.77 10.16 25.31
CA LEU A 296 17.36 9.62 24.07
C LEU A 296 16.46 10.01 22.90
N CYS A 297 16.99 10.78 21.95
CA CYS A 297 16.23 11.36 20.86
C CYS A 297 16.87 11.03 19.50
N MET A 298 16.08 10.51 18.57
CA MET A 298 16.53 10.04 17.27
C MET A 298 15.70 10.62 16.12
N PRO A 299 16.34 10.98 15.00
CA PRO A 299 15.64 11.43 13.81
C PRO A 299 15.07 10.24 13.04
N ILE A 300 13.93 10.48 12.40
CA ILE A 300 13.34 9.59 11.41
C ILE A 300 13.62 10.18 10.04
N VAL A 301 14.43 9.48 9.25
CA VAL A 301 14.88 9.97 7.94
C VAL A 301 14.23 9.15 6.83
N SER A 302 13.62 9.83 5.87
CA SER A 302 13.15 9.24 4.62
C SER A 302 13.73 10.00 3.44
N ARG A 303 14.37 9.28 2.51
CA ARG A 303 15.02 9.83 1.31
C ARG A 303 15.94 11.04 1.61
N GLY A 304 16.69 10.97 2.71
CA GLY A 304 17.62 12.02 3.14
C GLY A 304 16.98 13.23 3.84
N THR A 305 15.65 13.25 4.02
CA THR A 305 14.94 14.32 4.76
C THR A 305 14.44 13.80 6.10
N VAL A 306 14.56 14.58 7.17
CA VAL A 306 13.97 14.25 8.47
C VAL A 306 12.44 14.47 8.38
N ILE A 307 11.68 13.39 8.51
CA ILE A 307 10.21 13.40 8.44
C ILE A 307 9.57 13.34 9.83
N GLY A 308 10.35 13.00 10.86
CA GLY A 308 9.91 12.94 12.24
C GLY A 308 11.06 12.75 13.21
N VAL A 309 10.75 12.74 14.50
CA VAL A 309 11.69 12.58 15.59
C VAL A 309 11.05 11.71 16.66
N VAL A 310 11.77 10.70 17.12
CA VAL A 310 11.35 9.84 18.24
C VAL A 310 12.14 10.20 19.49
N GLN A 311 11.46 10.28 20.61
CA GLN A 311 12.06 10.61 21.90
C GLN A 311 11.68 9.56 22.94
N MET A 312 12.69 9.01 23.61
CA MET A 312 12.57 8.17 24.80
C MET A 312 12.96 9.00 26.02
N VAL A 313 12.16 8.91 27.07
CA VAL A 313 12.28 9.76 28.26
C VAL A 313 12.42 8.89 29.50
N ASN A 314 13.37 9.24 30.35
CA ASN A 314 13.63 8.64 31.66
C ASN A 314 13.92 7.12 31.61
N LYS A 315 15.20 6.76 31.56
CA LYS A 315 15.67 5.39 31.81
C LYS A 315 15.26 4.92 33.21
N LEU A 316 14.58 3.78 33.29
CA LEU A 316 14.11 3.19 34.55
C LEU A 316 15.25 2.47 35.29
N SER A 317 16.18 1.83 34.58
CA SER A 317 17.34 1.15 35.15
C SER A 317 18.65 1.89 34.87
N GLY A 318 19.36 2.33 35.91
CA GLY A 318 20.62 3.07 35.79
C GLY A 318 20.44 4.59 35.76
N SER A 319 21.53 5.33 35.56
CA SER A 319 21.54 6.81 35.63
C SER A 319 21.20 7.49 34.30
N ALA A 320 21.50 6.87 33.15
CA ALA A 320 21.26 7.40 31.80
C ALA A 320 21.15 6.27 30.75
N PHE A 321 20.73 6.61 29.52
CA PHE A 321 20.72 5.68 28.39
C PHE A 321 22.15 5.33 27.94
N THR A 322 22.40 4.06 27.69
CA THR A 322 23.72 3.53 27.29
C THR A 322 23.93 3.60 25.78
N LYS A 323 25.17 3.39 25.31
CA LYS A 323 25.44 3.27 23.87
C LYS A 323 24.74 2.06 23.24
N THR A 324 24.55 1.00 24.02
CA THR A 324 23.77 -0.17 23.62
C THR A 324 22.30 0.19 23.41
N ASP A 325 21.71 1.02 24.29
CA ASP A 325 20.34 1.53 24.10
C ASP A 325 20.22 2.36 22.82
N GLU A 326 21.22 3.19 22.52
CA GLU A 326 21.27 3.96 21.27
C GLU A 326 21.31 3.04 20.03
N ASN A 327 22.17 2.03 20.03
CA ASN A 327 22.27 1.08 18.91
C ASN A 327 20.99 0.27 18.73
N ASN A 328 20.40 -0.21 19.83
CA ASN A 328 19.15 -0.95 19.80
C ASN A 328 18.00 -0.09 19.25
N PHE A 329 17.92 1.16 19.70
CA PHE A 329 16.84 2.08 19.30
C PHE A 329 16.97 2.55 17.84
N LYS A 330 18.19 2.64 17.31
CA LYS A 330 18.45 3.02 15.91
C LYS A 330 17.76 2.11 14.91
N MET A 331 17.63 0.81 15.20
CA MET A 331 16.89 -0.12 14.33
C MET A 331 15.41 0.24 14.25
N PHE A 332 14.79 0.67 15.34
CA PHE A 332 13.36 1.04 15.39
C PHE A 332 13.07 2.35 14.69
N ALA A 333 14.00 3.31 14.73
CA ALA A 333 13.86 4.57 13.99
C ALA A 333 13.67 4.32 12.48
N VAL A 334 14.27 3.26 11.92
CA VAL A 334 14.07 2.85 10.51
C VAL A 334 12.63 2.34 10.28
N PHE A 335 12.10 1.52 11.18
CA PHE A 335 10.72 1.02 11.06
C PHE A 335 9.68 2.13 11.24
N CYS A 336 9.92 3.08 12.15
CA CYS A 336 9.09 4.30 12.26
C CYS A 336 9.13 5.11 10.95
N ALA A 337 10.28 5.19 10.27
CA ALA A 337 10.40 5.89 8.99
C ALA A 337 9.55 5.26 7.90
N LEU A 338 9.59 3.93 7.79
CA LEU A 338 8.79 3.19 6.83
C LEU A 338 7.29 3.34 7.13
N ALA A 339 6.88 3.17 8.39
CA ALA A 339 5.49 3.31 8.81
C ALA A 339 4.93 4.72 8.53
N LEU A 340 5.67 5.78 8.89
CA LEU A 340 5.28 7.17 8.60
C LEU A 340 5.25 7.49 7.10
N HIS A 341 6.19 6.96 6.32
CA HIS A 341 6.19 7.16 4.88
C HIS A 341 4.93 6.59 4.23
N CYS A 342 4.53 5.38 4.63
CA CYS A 342 3.32 4.74 4.14
C CYS A 342 2.05 5.45 4.62
N ALA A 343 2.01 5.92 5.87
CA ALA A 343 0.90 6.75 6.38
C ALA A 343 0.69 7.96 5.48
N ASN A 344 1.76 8.70 5.21
CA ASN A 344 1.73 9.91 4.39
C ASN A 344 1.32 9.62 2.94
N MET A 345 1.84 8.54 2.33
CA MET A 345 1.46 8.13 0.98
C MET A 345 -0.03 7.79 0.91
N TYR A 346 -0.54 7.07 1.90
CA TYR A 346 -1.95 6.71 2.00
C TYR A 346 -2.85 7.93 2.17
N HIS A 347 -2.51 8.86 3.07
CA HIS A 347 -3.26 10.12 3.23
C HIS A 347 -3.33 10.91 1.92
N ARG A 348 -2.24 10.96 1.15
CA ARG A 348 -2.22 11.60 -0.17
C ARG A 348 -3.14 10.91 -1.19
N ILE A 349 -3.13 9.57 -1.22
CA ILE A 349 -4.03 8.80 -2.10
C ILE A 349 -5.50 9.05 -1.71
N ARG A 350 -5.85 8.96 -0.44
CA ARG A 350 -7.22 9.23 0.04
C ARG A 350 -7.67 10.66 -0.27
N HIS A 351 -6.80 11.64 -0.05
CA HIS A 351 -7.09 13.03 -0.36
C HIS A 351 -7.34 13.22 -1.86
N SER A 352 -6.50 12.61 -2.71
CA SER A 352 -6.70 12.61 -4.17
C SER A 352 -8.00 11.91 -4.57
N GLU A 353 -8.35 10.80 -3.94
CA GLU A 353 -9.61 10.07 -4.15
C GLU A 353 -10.82 10.94 -3.79
N CYS A 354 -10.76 11.67 -2.67
CA CYS A 354 -11.82 12.60 -2.27
C CYS A 354 -11.98 13.76 -3.25
N ILE A 355 -10.88 14.39 -3.68
CA ILE A 355 -10.92 15.44 -4.71
C ILE A 355 -11.52 14.90 -6.00
N TYR A 356 -11.09 13.72 -6.43
CA TYR A 356 -11.59 13.06 -7.62
C TYR A 356 -13.10 12.81 -7.53
N ARG A 357 -13.59 12.29 -6.40
CA ARG A 357 -15.02 12.04 -6.16
C ARG A 357 -15.85 13.32 -6.24
N VAL A 358 -15.44 14.39 -5.55
CA VAL A 358 -16.14 15.69 -5.60
C VAL A 358 -16.11 16.28 -7.02
N THR A 359 -15.01 16.10 -7.75
CA THR A 359 -14.89 16.55 -9.14
C THR A 359 -15.83 15.77 -10.06
N MET A 360 -15.93 14.44 -9.89
CA MET A 360 -16.89 13.61 -10.62
C MET A 360 -18.34 14.00 -10.33
N GLU A 361 -18.70 14.26 -9.07
CA GLU A 361 -20.04 14.72 -8.69
C GLU A 361 -20.38 16.03 -9.42
N LYS A 362 -19.45 16.99 -9.45
CA LYS A 362 -19.62 18.25 -10.19
C LYS A 362 -19.85 18.04 -11.69
N LEU A 363 -19.08 17.15 -12.32
CA LEU A 363 -19.24 16.82 -13.73
C LEU A 363 -20.56 16.09 -14.01
N SER A 364 -21.04 15.28 -13.06
CA SER A 364 -22.26 14.49 -13.24
C SER A 364 -23.52 15.35 -13.39
N TYR A 365 -23.56 16.56 -12.80
CA TYR A 365 -24.70 17.48 -12.97
C TYR A 365 -24.96 17.83 -14.44
N HIS A 366 -23.90 17.86 -15.26
CA HIS A 366 -23.99 18.19 -16.68
C HIS A 366 -24.23 16.97 -17.57
N SER A 367 -23.94 15.76 -17.08
CA SER A 367 -24.08 14.52 -17.85
C SER A 367 -25.35 13.72 -17.52
N ILE A 368 -26.08 14.09 -16.46
CA ILE A 368 -27.28 13.38 -16.01
C ILE A 368 -28.58 14.09 -16.45
N CYS A 369 -29.62 13.30 -16.71
CA CYS A 369 -30.97 13.78 -16.95
C CYS A 369 -31.57 14.44 -15.71
N THR A 370 -32.09 15.66 -15.86
CA THR A 370 -32.82 16.37 -14.80
C THR A 370 -34.25 15.82 -14.67
N SER A 371 -34.88 16.03 -13.52
CA SER A 371 -36.27 15.60 -13.30
C SER A 371 -37.26 16.29 -14.25
N GLU A 372 -36.96 17.51 -14.72
CA GLU A 372 -37.80 18.25 -15.67
C GLU A 372 -37.69 17.68 -17.08
N GLU A 373 -36.47 17.37 -17.53
CA GLU A 373 -36.23 16.70 -18.82
C GLU A 373 -36.91 15.33 -18.87
N ALA A 374 -36.80 14.54 -17.80
CA ALA A 374 -37.46 13.24 -17.71
C ALA A 374 -38.99 13.38 -17.81
N LYS A 375 -39.59 14.33 -17.08
CA LYS A 375 -41.05 14.60 -17.13
C LYS A 375 -41.52 15.09 -18.49
N THR A 376 -40.71 15.91 -19.16
CA THR A 376 -41.03 16.39 -20.51
C THR A 376 -41.06 15.22 -21.49
N LEU A 377 -40.08 14.31 -21.38
CA LEU A 377 -39.98 13.15 -22.26
C LEU A 377 -41.09 12.11 -22.02
N THR A 378 -41.55 11.92 -20.78
CA THR A 378 -42.67 10.99 -20.50
C THR A 378 -44.01 11.44 -21.10
N GLN A 379 -44.17 12.74 -21.35
CA GLN A 379 -45.40 13.33 -21.90
C GLN A 379 -45.35 13.51 -23.43
N LEU A 380 -44.17 13.31 -24.03
CA LEU A 380 -43.95 13.56 -25.45
C LEU A 380 -44.54 12.43 -26.30
N ASN A 381 -45.51 12.77 -27.17
CA ASN A 381 -46.07 11.84 -28.15
C ASN A 381 -45.39 12.03 -29.52
N LEU A 382 -45.19 10.93 -30.24
CA LEU A 382 -44.63 11.00 -31.59
C LEU A 382 -45.69 11.49 -32.60
N PRO A 383 -45.29 12.28 -33.59
CA PRO A 383 -46.14 12.61 -34.74
C PRO A 383 -46.69 11.37 -35.46
N ALA A 384 -47.96 11.43 -35.87
CA ALA A 384 -48.65 10.35 -36.59
C ALA A 384 -47.88 9.69 -37.77
N PRO A 385 -47.18 10.42 -38.66
CA PRO A 385 -46.47 9.80 -39.78
C PRO A 385 -45.30 8.89 -39.33
N ILE A 386 -44.63 9.22 -38.22
CA ILE A 386 -43.43 8.51 -37.76
C ILE A 386 -43.74 7.06 -37.39
N TYR A 387 -44.92 6.80 -36.81
CA TYR A 387 -45.33 5.46 -36.41
C TYR A 387 -45.32 4.45 -37.56
N LYS A 388 -45.54 4.89 -38.80
CA LYS A 388 -45.50 4.02 -40.00
C LYS A 388 -44.12 3.94 -40.61
N GLU A 389 -43.39 5.05 -40.61
CA GLU A 389 -42.10 5.15 -41.29
C GLU A 389 -40.99 4.43 -40.51
N ILE A 390 -41.04 4.43 -39.17
CA ILE A 390 -40.02 3.83 -38.29
C ILE A 390 -39.88 2.30 -38.42
N GLU A 391 -40.87 1.62 -38.99
CA GLU A 391 -40.76 0.17 -39.27
C GLU A 391 -39.99 -0.13 -40.57
N THR A 392 -39.69 0.91 -41.35
CA THR A 392 -39.03 0.80 -42.64
C THR A 392 -37.52 1.03 -42.53
N PHE A 393 -36.74 0.27 -43.30
CA PHE A 393 -35.28 0.45 -43.34
C PHE A 393 -34.84 1.79 -43.96
N HIS A 394 -35.72 2.47 -44.69
CA HIS A 394 -35.43 3.72 -45.39
C HIS A 394 -35.76 4.97 -44.56
N PHE A 395 -36.17 4.80 -43.30
CA PHE A 395 -36.53 5.91 -42.44
C PHE A 395 -35.34 6.84 -42.19
N ASP A 396 -35.46 8.09 -42.64
CA ASP A 396 -34.49 9.13 -42.32
C ASP A 396 -34.92 9.85 -41.03
N ILE A 397 -34.13 9.64 -39.98
CA ILE A 397 -34.40 10.25 -38.68
C ILE A 397 -33.94 11.72 -38.61
N SER A 398 -33.12 12.17 -39.57
CA SER A 398 -32.46 13.50 -39.55
C SER A 398 -33.41 14.68 -39.32
N PRO A 399 -34.62 14.72 -39.90
CA PRO A 399 -35.55 15.84 -39.70
C PRO A 399 -36.12 15.96 -38.28
N PHE A 400 -35.92 14.95 -37.42
CA PHE A 400 -36.64 14.78 -36.15
C PHE A 400 -35.74 14.88 -34.90
N GLU A 401 -34.68 15.69 -34.96
CA GLU A 401 -33.62 15.78 -33.93
C GLU A 401 -34.13 15.94 -32.49
N GLU A 402 -35.16 16.76 -32.28
CA GLU A 402 -35.69 17.05 -30.96
C GLU A 402 -36.41 15.85 -30.30
N ILE A 403 -36.90 14.92 -31.11
CA ILE A 403 -37.74 13.80 -30.65
C ILE A 403 -37.05 12.44 -30.69
N TRP A 404 -35.76 12.37 -31.08
CA TRP A 404 -34.99 11.11 -31.10
C TRP A 404 -35.06 10.31 -29.79
N PRO A 405 -35.02 10.92 -28.58
CA PRO A 405 -35.21 10.16 -27.34
C PRO A 405 -36.58 9.47 -27.26
N ALA A 406 -37.66 10.12 -27.71
CA ALA A 406 -38.99 9.53 -27.74
C ALA A 406 -39.11 8.44 -28.81
N VAL A 407 -38.42 8.60 -29.94
CA VAL A 407 -38.32 7.57 -30.99
C VAL A 407 -37.70 6.29 -30.39
N PHE A 408 -36.60 6.41 -29.63
CA PHE A 408 -35.99 5.27 -28.96
C PHE A 408 -36.92 4.61 -27.93
N ILE A 409 -37.58 5.39 -27.09
CA ILE A 409 -38.55 4.87 -26.10
C ILE A 409 -39.67 4.09 -26.80
N TYR A 410 -40.17 4.60 -27.93
CA TYR A 410 -41.18 3.90 -28.72
C TYR A 410 -40.65 2.56 -29.28
N MET A 411 -39.44 2.55 -29.85
CA MET A 411 -38.81 1.32 -30.37
C MET A 411 -38.68 0.24 -29.29
N VAL A 412 -38.27 0.64 -28.09
CA VAL A 412 -38.15 -0.25 -26.92
C VAL A 412 -39.52 -0.79 -26.50
N HIS A 413 -40.51 0.09 -26.34
CA HIS A 413 -41.86 -0.34 -25.94
C HIS A 413 -42.55 -1.22 -26.97
N ASN A 414 -42.32 -1.01 -28.26
CA ASN A 414 -42.90 -1.82 -29.31
C ASN A 414 -42.19 -3.18 -29.45
N SER A 415 -40.89 -3.27 -29.15
CA SER A 415 -40.13 -4.52 -29.26
C SER A 415 -40.22 -5.40 -28.02
N CYS A 416 -40.19 -4.81 -26.83
CA CYS A 416 -40.14 -5.50 -25.54
C CYS A 416 -41.45 -5.41 -24.75
N GLY A 417 -42.42 -4.62 -25.19
CA GLY A 417 -43.66 -4.35 -24.47
C GLY A 417 -43.58 -3.15 -23.51
N LYS A 418 -44.75 -2.55 -23.24
CA LYS A 418 -44.86 -1.33 -22.41
C LYS A 418 -44.49 -1.52 -20.95
N THR A 419 -44.68 -2.72 -20.42
CA THR A 419 -44.42 -3.07 -19.01
C THR A 419 -43.02 -3.61 -18.77
N SER A 420 -42.22 -3.80 -19.83
CA SER A 420 -40.86 -4.34 -19.70
C SER A 420 -39.88 -3.40 -19.01
N PHE A 421 -40.18 -2.10 -19.00
CA PHE A 421 -39.37 -1.05 -18.40
C PHE A 421 -40.27 -0.08 -17.64
N GLU A 422 -39.76 0.46 -16.53
CA GLU A 422 -40.40 1.60 -15.88
C GLU A 422 -40.15 2.86 -16.72
N LEU A 423 -41.23 3.50 -17.19
CA LEU A 423 -41.15 4.59 -18.16
C LEU A 423 -40.27 5.75 -17.68
N GLU A 424 -40.37 6.14 -16.41
CA GLU A 424 -39.56 7.23 -15.85
C GLU A 424 -38.06 6.89 -15.88
N LYS A 425 -37.69 5.67 -15.48
CA LYS A 425 -36.29 5.20 -15.51
C LYS A 425 -35.77 5.12 -16.94
N LEU A 426 -36.59 4.65 -17.88
CA LEU A 426 -36.23 4.60 -19.30
C LEU A 426 -36.00 6.00 -19.89
N CYS A 427 -36.82 6.98 -19.52
CA CYS A 427 -36.64 8.38 -19.92
C CYS A 427 -35.34 8.97 -19.34
N ARG A 428 -35.10 8.77 -18.04
CA ARG A 428 -33.86 9.21 -17.37
C ARG A 428 -32.62 8.59 -18.03
N PHE A 429 -32.62 7.28 -18.23
CA PHE A 429 -31.56 6.56 -18.91
C PHE A 429 -31.30 7.10 -20.32
N THR A 430 -32.34 7.17 -21.17
CA THR A 430 -32.20 7.60 -22.57
C THR A 430 -31.66 9.03 -22.67
N MET A 431 -32.13 9.94 -21.82
CA MET A 431 -31.65 11.32 -21.79
C MET A 431 -30.22 11.45 -21.27
N SER A 432 -29.85 10.68 -20.23
CA SER A 432 -28.47 10.65 -19.74
C SER A 432 -27.53 10.08 -20.81
N VAL A 433 -27.91 9.00 -21.50
CA VAL A 433 -27.14 8.46 -22.64
C VAL A 433 -26.95 9.53 -23.72
N ARG A 434 -28.02 10.23 -24.14
CA ARG A 434 -27.93 11.34 -25.10
C ARG A 434 -26.91 12.40 -24.67
N LYS A 435 -26.93 12.81 -23.39
CA LYS A 435 -26.01 13.84 -22.87
C LYS A 435 -24.55 13.39 -22.84
N ASN A 436 -24.29 12.09 -22.76
CA ASN A 436 -22.95 11.51 -22.73
C ASN A 436 -22.40 11.19 -24.13
N TYR A 437 -23.17 11.40 -25.20
CA TYR A 437 -22.63 11.42 -26.56
C TYR A 437 -21.93 12.76 -26.84
N ARG A 438 -20.72 12.67 -27.40
CA ARG A 438 -19.93 13.86 -27.77
C ARG A 438 -20.41 14.46 -29.07
N ARG A 439 -20.11 15.75 -29.26
CA ARG A 439 -20.31 16.46 -30.53
C ARG A 439 -19.14 16.18 -31.47
N VAL A 440 -19.12 14.97 -32.03
CA VAL A 440 -18.18 14.55 -33.08
C VAL A 440 -18.90 14.41 -34.43
N PRO A 441 -18.19 14.49 -35.57
CA PRO A 441 -18.83 14.51 -36.88
C PRO A 441 -19.71 13.28 -37.16
N TYR A 442 -19.27 12.09 -36.75
CA TYR A 442 -19.96 10.84 -37.06
C TYR A 442 -20.45 10.09 -35.81
N HIS A 443 -19.57 9.68 -34.89
CA HIS A 443 -19.91 8.84 -33.71
C HIS A 443 -20.65 9.64 -32.62
N ASN A 444 -21.81 10.19 -32.98
CA ASN A 444 -22.63 11.05 -32.14
C ASN A 444 -24.01 10.43 -31.88
N TRP A 445 -24.86 11.15 -31.14
CA TRP A 445 -26.19 10.70 -30.75
C TRP A 445 -27.07 10.28 -31.95
N LYS A 446 -26.96 10.96 -33.10
CA LYS A 446 -27.71 10.61 -34.31
C LYS A 446 -27.35 9.20 -34.77
N HIS A 447 -26.06 8.91 -34.89
CA HIS A 447 -25.56 7.60 -35.31
C HIS A 447 -26.06 6.51 -34.37
N ALA A 448 -25.95 6.71 -33.05
CA ALA A 448 -26.45 5.77 -32.04
C ALA A 448 -27.94 5.43 -32.21
N VAL A 449 -28.79 6.44 -32.41
CA VAL A 449 -30.23 6.22 -32.60
C VAL A 449 -30.53 5.55 -33.95
N THR A 450 -29.77 5.86 -35.02
CA THR A 450 -29.93 5.17 -36.31
C THR A 450 -29.53 3.70 -36.27
N VAL A 451 -28.48 3.34 -35.50
CA VAL A 451 -28.09 1.95 -35.29
C VAL A 451 -29.15 1.21 -34.47
N ALA A 452 -29.66 1.83 -33.40
CA ALA A 452 -30.77 1.29 -32.62
C ALA A 452 -32.04 1.10 -33.46
N HIS A 453 -32.31 2.02 -34.39
CA HIS A 453 -33.40 1.91 -35.35
C HIS A 453 -33.23 0.76 -36.34
N CYS A 454 -32.03 0.58 -36.90
CA CYS A 454 -31.75 -0.55 -37.78
C CYS A 454 -32.00 -1.89 -37.05
N MET A 455 -31.53 -2.00 -35.79
CA MET A 455 -31.79 -3.17 -34.95
C MET A 455 -33.29 -3.35 -34.69
N TYR A 456 -34.00 -2.28 -34.33
CA TYR A 456 -35.46 -2.29 -34.17
C TYR A 456 -36.17 -2.84 -35.42
N ALA A 457 -35.85 -2.32 -36.61
CA ALA A 457 -36.47 -2.77 -37.86
C ALA A 457 -36.18 -4.25 -38.18
N ILE A 458 -35.00 -4.77 -37.82
CA ILE A 458 -34.69 -6.20 -37.90
C ILE A 458 -35.59 -6.97 -36.93
N LEU A 459 -35.63 -6.58 -35.65
CA LEU A 459 -36.43 -7.25 -34.63
C LEU A 459 -37.93 -7.33 -34.98
N GLN A 460 -38.49 -6.26 -35.55
CA GLN A 460 -39.90 -6.24 -35.96
C GLN A 460 -40.19 -7.18 -37.14
N LYS A 461 -39.21 -7.38 -38.03
CA LYS A 461 -39.36 -8.23 -39.21
C LYS A 461 -38.97 -9.69 -38.98
N THR A 462 -38.40 -10.02 -37.83
CA THR A 462 -37.99 -11.38 -37.45
C THR A 462 -38.64 -11.81 -36.12
N PRO A 463 -39.99 -11.92 -36.06
CA PRO A 463 -40.67 -12.30 -34.84
C PRO A 463 -40.31 -13.73 -34.43
N GLY A 464 -39.98 -13.92 -33.15
CA GLY A 464 -39.69 -15.24 -32.56
C GLY A 464 -38.24 -15.70 -32.63
N THR A 465 -37.34 -14.96 -33.28
CA THR A 465 -35.92 -15.33 -33.34
C THR A 465 -35.14 -14.97 -32.07
N PHE A 466 -35.48 -13.85 -31.44
CA PHE A 466 -34.80 -13.34 -30.25
C PHE A 466 -35.69 -13.46 -29.02
N THR A 467 -35.09 -13.85 -27.90
CA THR A 467 -35.71 -13.83 -26.58
C THR A 467 -35.97 -12.39 -26.10
N GLU A 468 -36.84 -12.22 -25.11
CA GLU A 468 -37.12 -10.91 -24.54
C GLU A 468 -35.87 -10.25 -23.92
N LEU A 469 -34.98 -11.03 -23.28
CA LEU A 469 -33.73 -10.50 -22.73
C LEU A 469 -32.76 -10.05 -23.83
N GLU A 470 -32.66 -10.80 -24.93
CA GLU A 470 -31.83 -10.41 -26.07
C GLU A 470 -32.33 -9.13 -26.73
N LYS A 471 -33.65 -8.99 -26.95
CA LYS A 471 -34.21 -7.74 -27.48
C LYS A 471 -33.87 -6.54 -26.60
N LYS A 472 -34.02 -6.68 -25.27
CA LYS A 472 -33.68 -5.65 -24.28
C LYS A 472 -32.19 -5.29 -24.35
N GLY A 473 -31.32 -6.30 -24.34
CA GLY A 473 -29.87 -6.12 -24.38
C GLY A 473 -29.39 -5.50 -25.69
N LEU A 474 -29.87 -5.98 -26.84
CA LEU A 474 -29.44 -5.52 -28.17
C LEU A 474 -29.84 -4.06 -28.44
N LEU A 475 -31.06 -3.65 -28.09
CA LEU A 475 -31.50 -2.26 -28.28
C LEU A 475 -30.69 -1.28 -27.42
N VAL A 476 -30.43 -1.66 -26.15
CA VAL A 476 -29.62 -0.85 -25.24
C VAL A 476 -28.15 -0.82 -25.68
N ALA A 477 -27.61 -1.95 -26.12
CA ALA A 477 -26.25 -2.02 -26.66
C ALA A 477 -26.09 -1.13 -27.91
N CYS A 478 -27.03 -1.19 -28.86
CA CYS A 478 -26.98 -0.35 -30.05
C CYS A 478 -27.00 1.14 -29.71
N LEU A 479 -27.81 1.54 -28.73
CA LEU A 479 -27.86 2.93 -28.29
C LEU A 479 -26.57 3.39 -27.59
N CYS A 480 -25.87 2.48 -26.90
CA CYS A 480 -24.71 2.84 -26.08
C CYS A 480 -23.34 2.46 -26.69
N HIS A 481 -23.31 1.83 -27.87
CA HIS A 481 -22.07 1.25 -28.40
C HIS A 481 -20.94 2.25 -28.64
N ASP A 482 -21.25 3.53 -28.85
CA ASP A 482 -20.30 4.62 -29.12
C ASP A 482 -20.31 5.70 -28.01
N LEU A 483 -20.78 5.37 -26.81
CA LEU A 483 -20.98 6.33 -25.73
C LEU A 483 -19.65 6.98 -25.29
N ASP A 484 -19.57 8.31 -25.23
CA ASP A 484 -18.31 9.05 -24.98
C ASP A 484 -17.23 8.89 -26.09
N HIS A 485 -17.59 8.49 -27.32
CA HIS A 485 -16.63 8.39 -28.43
C HIS A 485 -15.95 9.73 -28.75
N ARG A 486 -14.61 9.73 -28.82
CA ARG A 486 -13.79 10.96 -28.84
C ARG A 486 -13.39 11.45 -30.22
N GLY A 487 -13.63 10.66 -31.26
CA GLY A 487 -13.18 10.97 -32.61
C GLY A 487 -11.86 10.31 -33.01
N TYR A 488 -11.37 9.36 -32.21
CA TYR A 488 -10.04 8.77 -32.37
C TYR A 488 -10.12 7.24 -32.37
N SER A 489 -9.33 6.62 -33.24
CA SER A 489 -9.21 5.16 -33.32
C SER A 489 -8.47 4.53 -32.12
N ASN A 490 -8.71 3.23 -31.87
CA ASN A 490 -7.97 2.46 -30.85
C ASN A 490 -6.44 2.51 -31.09
N THR A 491 -6.00 2.47 -32.36
CA THR A 491 -4.58 2.59 -32.75
C THR A 491 -4.00 3.96 -32.38
N TYR A 492 -4.77 5.03 -32.55
CA TYR A 492 -4.37 6.37 -32.13
C TYR A 492 -4.15 6.42 -30.62
N LEU A 493 -5.11 5.94 -29.83
CA LEU A 493 -5.02 5.96 -28.36
C LEU A 493 -3.79 5.22 -27.83
N GLN A 494 -3.43 4.09 -28.43
CA GLN A 494 -2.23 3.34 -28.10
C GLN A 494 -0.95 4.09 -28.48
N LYS A 495 -0.90 4.68 -29.68
CA LYS A 495 0.29 5.38 -30.18
C LYS A 495 0.66 6.61 -29.34
N PHE A 496 -0.32 7.22 -28.69
CA PHE A 496 -0.15 8.44 -27.90
C PHE A 496 -0.29 8.21 -26.38
N ASP A 497 -0.15 6.97 -25.91
CA ASP A 497 -0.20 6.60 -24.48
C ASP A 497 -1.40 7.21 -23.73
N HIS A 498 -2.57 7.23 -24.39
CA HIS A 498 -3.77 7.78 -23.77
C HIS A 498 -4.14 6.94 -22.52
N PRO A 499 -4.61 7.54 -21.40
CA PRO A 499 -4.91 6.78 -20.17
C PRO A 499 -5.88 5.60 -20.35
N LEU A 500 -6.79 5.67 -21.32
CA LEU A 500 -7.68 4.56 -21.67
C LEU A 500 -6.91 3.33 -22.19
N ALA A 501 -5.84 3.52 -22.95
CA ALA A 501 -5.00 2.43 -23.44
C ALA A 501 -4.21 1.73 -22.32
N ALA A 502 -3.94 2.44 -21.21
CA ALA A 502 -3.39 1.85 -20.00
C ALA A 502 -4.44 1.09 -19.18
N LEU A 503 -5.71 1.46 -19.28
CA LEU A 503 -6.82 0.84 -18.55
C LEU A 503 -7.31 -0.45 -19.23
N TYR A 504 -7.37 -0.46 -20.56
CA TYR A 504 -7.87 -1.57 -21.36
C TYR A 504 -6.86 -2.00 -22.43
N SER A 505 -6.50 -3.28 -22.45
CA SER A 505 -5.51 -3.84 -23.36
C SER A 505 -6.04 -4.19 -24.76
N THR A 506 -7.32 -4.55 -24.88
CA THR A 506 -7.99 -4.92 -26.14
C THR A 506 -9.32 -4.19 -26.27
N SER A 507 -9.71 -3.82 -27.50
CA SER A 507 -10.98 -3.12 -27.78
C SER A 507 -11.22 -1.95 -26.82
N THR A 508 -10.21 -1.08 -26.71
CA THR A 508 -10.07 -0.08 -25.63
C THR A 508 -11.29 0.85 -25.56
N MET A 509 -11.75 1.37 -26.70
CA MET A 509 -12.94 2.22 -26.75
C MET A 509 -14.21 1.44 -26.48
N GLU A 510 -14.37 0.22 -27.00
CA GLU A 510 -15.57 -0.58 -26.80
C GLU A 510 -15.74 -1.01 -25.33
N GLN A 511 -14.65 -1.33 -24.63
CA GLN A 511 -14.67 -1.56 -23.19
C GLN A 511 -15.06 -0.28 -22.42
N HIS A 512 -14.56 0.88 -22.85
CA HIS A 512 -14.94 2.16 -22.29
C HIS A 512 -16.44 2.46 -22.49
N HIS A 513 -16.98 2.25 -23.69
CA HIS A 513 -18.41 2.41 -24.02
C HIS A 513 -19.30 1.54 -23.11
N PHE A 514 -18.92 0.28 -22.90
CA PHE A 514 -19.61 -0.61 -21.97
C PHE A 514 -19.50 -0.10 -20.52
N SER A 515 -18.31 0.32 -20.08
CA SER A 515 -18.10 0.86 -18.73
C SER A 515 -18.94 2.12 -18.48
N GLN A 516 -19.05 3.01 -19.47
CA GLN A 516 -19.93 4.18 -19.40
C GLN A 516 -21.41 3.77 -19.29
N THR A 517 -21.83 2.75 -20.04
CA THR A 517 -23.19 2.20 -19.97
C THR A 517 -23.52 1.70 -18.56
N VAL A 518 -22.64 0.90 -17.96
CA VAL A 518 -22.81 0.38 -16.59
C VAL A 518 -22.83 1.53 -15.58
N SER A 519 -21.97 2.53 -15.74
CA SER A 519 -21.92 3.70 -14.86
C SER A 519 -23.25 4.46 -14.86
N ILE A 520 -23.88 4.66 -16.03
CA ILE A 520 -25.20 5.29 -16.11
C ILE A 520 -26.27 4.41 -15.46
N LEU A 521 -26.25 3.08 -15.67
CA LEU A 521 -27.21 2.16 -15.05
C LEU A 521 -27.11 2.12 -13.52
N GLN A 522 -25.94 2.38 -12.96
CA GLN A 522 -25.71 2.43 -11.51
C GLN A 522 -26.19 3.73 -10.84
N LEU A 523 -26.51 4.76 -11.63
CA LEU A 523 -27.08 6.00 -11.10
C LEU A 523 -28.49 5.77 -10.54
N GLU A 524 -28.82 6.48 -9.47
CA GLU A 524 -30.13 6.40 -8.84
C GLU A 524 -31.24 6.77 -9.84
N GLY A 525 -32.26 5.91 -9.95
CA GLY A 525 -33.38 6.10 -10.88
C GLY A 525 -33.04 5.89 -12.37
N HIS A 526 -31.85 5.39 -12.71
CA HIS A 526 -31.45 5.12 -14.10
C HIS A 526 -31.40 3.63 -14.45
N ASN A 527 -31.44 2.74 -13.44
CA ASN A 527 -31.43 1.31 -13.68
C ASN A 527 -32.75 0.83 -14.31
N ILE A 528 -32.79 0.79 -15.64
CA ILE A 528 -33.95 0.34 -16.42
C ILE A 528 -34.25 -1.16 -16.25
N PHE A 529 -33.30 -1.94 -15.75
CA PHE A 529 -33.43 -3.38 -15.53
C PHE A 529 -33.79 -3.74 -14.09
N SER A 530 -34.23 -2.77 -13.27
CA SER A 530 -34.55 -2.98 -11.85
C SER A 530 -35.62 -4.04 -11.57
N ASN A 531 -36.43 -4.40 -12.57
CA ASN A 531 -37.50 -5.39 -12.45
C ASN A 531 -37.03 -6.82 -12.77
N LEU A 532 -35.79 -7.00 -13.23
CA LEU A 532 -35.20 -8.30 -13.51
C LEU A 532 -34.67 -8.94 -12.22
N ASN A 533 -34.68 -10.27 -12.15
CA ASN A 533 -33.98 -10.97 -11.09
C ASN A 533 -32.45 -10.96 -11.32
N SER A 534 -31.66 -11.35 -10.31
CA SER A 534 -30.19 -11.28 -10.40
C SER A 534 -29.59 -12.06 -11.58
N SER A 535 -30.16 -13.22 -11.93
CA SER A 535 -29.68 -14.04 -13.05
C SER A 535 -30.01 -13.40 -14.41
N GLU A 536 -31.23 -12.89 -14.57
CA GLU A 536 -31.65 -12.17 -15.78
C GLU A 536 -30.86 -10.86 -15.96
N TYR A 537 -30.57 -10.17 -14.86
CA TYR A 537 -29.77 -8.94 -14.85
C TYR A 537 -28.32 -9.20 -15.30
N GLU A 538 -27.70 -10.27 -14.81
CA GLU A 538 -26.37 -10.69 -15.25
C GLU A 538 -26.37 -11.07 -16.74
N GLN A 539 -27.37 -11.84 -17.18
CA GLN A 539 -27.50 -12.25 -18.58
C GLN A 539 -27.67 -11.05 -19.52
N VAL A 540 -28.54 -10.08 -19.19
CA VAL A 540 -28.76 -8.92 -20.06
C VAL A 540 -27.52 -8.03 -20.13
N LEU A 541 -26.79 -7.86 -19.02
CA LEU A 541 -25.52 -7.12 -19.03
C LEU A 541 -24.46 -7.82 -19.86
N GLU A 542 -24.39 -9.16 -19.80
CA GLU A 542 -23.46 -9.93 -20.62
C GLU A 542 -23.80 -9.84 -22.12
N ILE A 543 -25.09 -9.82 -22.47
CA ILE A 543 -25.54 -9.57 -23.85
C ILE A 543 -25.09 -8.16 -24.30
N ILE A 544 -25.31 -7.14 -23.47
CA ILE A 544 -24.88 -5.76 -23.78
C ILE A 544 -23.36 -5.69 -23.96
N ARG A 545 -22.60 -6.30 -23.05
CA ARG A 545 -21.14 -6.32 -23.10
C ARG A 545 -20.63 -6.97 -24.37
N LYS A 546 -21.14 -8.16 -24.71
CA LYS A 546 -20.74 -8.88 -25.94
C LYS A 546 -21.11 -8.08 -27.19
N ALA A 547 -22.31 -7.50 -27.23
CA ALA A 547 -22.76 -6.73 -28.38
C ALA A 547 -21.93 -5.46 -28.61
N ILE A 548 -21.59 -4.71 -27.55
CA ILE A 548 -20.75 -3.51 -27.66
C ILE A 548 -19.33 -3.89 -28.06
N ILE A 549 -18.70 -4.88 -27.40
CA ILE A 549 -17.34 -5.30 -27.75
C ILE A 549 -17.27 -5.82 -29.20
N ALA A 550 -18.31 -6.50 -29.69
CA ALA A 550 -18.38 -6.99 -31.07
C ALA A 550 -18.46 -5.88 -32.13
N THR A 551 -18.65 -4.61 -31.73
CA THR A 551 -18.53 -3.47 -32.66
C THR A 551 -17.08 -3.14 -33.02
N ASP A 552 -16.10 -3.69 -32.29
CA ASP A 552 -14.70 -3.63 -32.69
C ASP A 552 -14.49 -4.43 -33.98
N LEU A 553 -14.13 -3.68 -35.01
CA LEU A 553 -13.95 -4.16 -36.36
C LEU A 553 -12.79 -5.15 -36.50
N ALA A 554 -11.81 -5.13 -35.58
CA ALA A 554 -10.76 -6.13 -35.52
C ALA A 554 -11.32 -7.51 -35.13
N LEU A 555 -12.33 -7.55 -34.25
CA LEU A 555 -12.99 -8.79 -33.86
C LEU A 555 -13.96 -9.29 -34.94
N TYR A 556 -14.56 -8.37 -35.72
CA TYR A 556 -15.46 -8.74 -36.82
C TYR A 556 -14.83 -9.77 -37.75
N PHE A 557 -13.56 -9.60 -38.17
CA PHE A 557 -13.00 -10.46 -39.22
C PHE A 557 -12.91 -11.91 -38.78
N ASN A 558 -12.49 -12.14 -37.53
CA ASN A 558 -12.45 -13.47 -36.93
C ASN A 558 -13.85 -14.07 -36.77
N ASN A 559 -14.80 -13.26 -36.29
CA ASN A 559 -16.19 -13.71 -36.07
C ASN A 559 -16.91 -13.98 -37.39
N HIS A 560 -16.69 -13.15 -38.41
CA HIS A 560 -17.25 -13.32 -39.74
C HIS A 560 -16.70 -14.59 -40.39
N GLN A 561 -15.42 -14.90 -40.21
CA GLN A 561 -14.85 -16.17 -40.68
C GLN A 561 -15.58 -17.35 -40.04
N GLN A 562 -15.72 -17.37 -38.71
CA GLN A 562 -16.43 -18.46 -38.02
C GLN A 562 -17.90 -18.57 -38.44
N LEU A 563 -18.59 -17.43 -38.58
CA LEU A 563 -19.98 -17.40 -39.04
C LEU A 563 -20.11 -17.88 -40.49
N SER A 564 -19.15 -17.49 -41.34
CA SER A 564 -19.08 -17.97 -42.72
C SER A 564 -18.80 -19.46 -42.76
N GLU A 565 -17.93 -20.01 -41.91
CA GLU A 565 -17.68 -21.46 -41.79
C GLU A 565 -18.93 -22.21 -41.33
N LEU A 566 -19.69 -21.66 -40.37
CA LEU A 566 -20.99 -22.23 -39.95
C LEU A 566 -22.04 -22.21 -41.07
N LEU A 567 -21.99 -21.21 -41.96
CA LEU A 567 -22.87 -21.09 -43.12
C LEU A 567 -22.36 -21.88 -44.34
N SER A 568 -21.05 -22.11 -44.44
CA SER A 568 -20.38 -22.68 -45.62
C SER A 568 -19.92 -24.11 -45.42
N VAL A 569 -20.91 -25.01 -45.50
CA VAL A 569 -20.76 -26.26 -46.25
C VAL A 569 -20.52 -25.93 -47.75
N GLY A 570 -19.43 -25.20 -48.00
CA GLY A 570 -18.78 -24.78 -49.26
C GLY A 570 -19.09 -23.34 -49.70
N ALA A 571 -18.17 -22.36 -49.81
CA ALA A 571 -16.78 -22.09 -49.39
C ALA A 571 -16.48 -20.60 -49.76
N LEU A 572 -15.49 -19.91 -49.16
CA LEU A 572 -14.68 -18.83 -49.81
C LEU A 572 -13.51 -18.27 -48.96
N ASP A 573 -12.56 -17.62 -49.66
CA ASP A 573 -11.11 -17.40 -49.39
C ASP A 573 -10.72 -15.98 -48.90
N PHE A 574 -9.61 -15.86 -48.15
CA PHE A 574 -9.21 -14.77 -47.24
C PHE A 574 -7.83 -14.13 -47.55
N ASN A 575 -7.68 -13.35 -48.62
CA ASN A 575 -6.40 -12.68 -48.90
C ASN A 575 -6.54 -11.21 -49.37
N ASN A 576 -6.91 -10.27 -48.47
CA ASN A 576 -6.44 -8.87 -48.54
C ASN A 576 -6.74 -8.09 -47.23
N HIS A 577 -5.72 -7.48 -46.62
CA HIS A 577 -5.71 -6.98 -45.23
C HIS A 577 -5.62 -5.45 -45.08
N SER A 578 -6.23 -4.69 -45.99
CA SER A 578 -6.38 -3.25 -45.83
C SER A 578 -7.78 -2.82 -46.26
N HIS A 579 -8.22 -1.66 -45.80
CA HIS A 579 -9.53 -1.00 -46.01
C HIS A 579 -10.56 -1.28 -44.92
N ARG A 580 -10.81 -0.26 -44.08
CA ARG A 580 -12.06 -0.01 -43.33
C ARG A 580 -12.17 1.44 -42.76
N ASP A 581 -13.15 2.17 -43.30
CA ASP A 581 -14.08 3.16 -42.70
C ASP A 581 -13.78 4.58 -42.14
N ARG A 582 -14.58 5.54 -42.67
CA ARG A 582 -14.99 6.91 -42.21
C ARG A 582 -14.05 8.12 -42.45
N VAL A 583 -14.20 8.69 -43.64
CA VAL A 583 -13.44 9.80 -44.24
C VAL A 583 -13.44 11.10 -43.42
N ILE A 584 -14.59 11.56 -42.91
CA ILE A 584 -14.70 12.89 -42.28
C ILE A 584 -14.04 12.91 -40.89
N GLU A 585 -14.17 11.81 -40.15
CA GLU A 585 -13.55 11.68 -38.82
C GLU A 585 -12.04 11.44 -38.94
N PHE A 586 -11.61 10.68 -39.95
CA PHE A 586 -10.20 10.52 -40.25
C PHE A 586 -9.51 11.80 -40.70
N TRP A 587 -10.19 12.70 -41.41
CA TRP A 587 -9.62 14.01 -41.69
C TRP A 587 -9.40 14.82 -40.41
N ALA A 588 -10.33 14.78 -39.46
CA ALA A 588 -10.14 15.43 -38.17
C ALA A 588 -8.98 14.80 -37.37
N GLU A 589 -8.87 13.46 -37.35
CA GLU A 589 -7.75 12.75 -36.73
C GLU A 589 -6.42 13.09 -37.42
N GLY A 590 -6.38 13.09 -38.75
CA GLY A 590 -5.21 13.43 -39.55
C GLY A 590 -4.75 14.89 -39.39
N ASP A 591 -5.68 15.82 -39.21
CA ASP A 591 -5.36 17.22 -38.91
C ASP A 591 -4.68 17.36 -37.54
N GLU A 592 -5.14 16.63 -36.52
CA GLU A 592 -4.47 16.59 -35.21
C GLU A 592 -3.08 15.95 -35.30
N MET A 593 -2.91 14.90 -36.11
CA MET A 593 -1.59 14.30 -36.39
C MET A 593 -0.64 15.30 -37.07
N LYS A 594 -1.14 16.10 -38.02
CA LYS A 594 -0.35 17.15 -38.67
C LYS A 594 0.10 18.24 -37.67
N LYS A 595 -0.74 18.65 -36.72
CA LYS A 595 -0.40 19.67 -35.69
C LYS A 595 0.80 19.28 -34.82
N ILE A 596 0.97 17.98 -34.57
CA ILE A 596 2.06 17.42 -33.78
C ILE A 596 3.24 16.91 -34.64
N GLY A 597 3.24 17.24 -35.94
CA GLY A 597 4.35 16.95 -36.84
C GLY A 597 4.39 15.53 -37.40
N ILE A 598 3.30 14.76 -37.30
CA ILE A 598 3.19 13.40 -37.83
C ILE A 598 2.43 13.44 -39.16
N GLN A 599 3.01 12.84 -40.21
CA GLN A 599 2.35 12.75 -41.51
C GLN A 599 1.24 11.67 -41.48
N PRO A 600 -0.03 12.01 -41.73
CA PRO A 600 -1.12 11.05 -41.76
C PRO A 600 -1.07 10.18 -43.02
N ILE A 601 -1.70 9.00 -42.96
CA ILE A 601 -1.90 8.16 -44.14
C ILE A 601 -2.87 8.82 -45.14
N PRO A 602 -2.84 8.47 -46.44
CA PRO A 602 -3.64 9.12 -47.47
C PRO A 602 -5.13 9.29 -47.15
N MET A 603 -5.75 8.29 -46.53
CA MET A 603 -7.17 8.29 -46.15
C MET A 603 -7.52 9.29 -45.03
N MET A 604 -6.55 9.66 -44.20
CA MET A 604 -6.68 10.66 -43.13
C MET A 604 -6.25 12.06 -43.59
N ASP A 605 -5.79 12.19 -44.83
CA ASP A 605 -5.34 13.45 -45.38
C ASP A 605 -6.46 14.16 -46.15
N ARG A 606 -6.93 15.29 -45.61
CA ARG A 606 -7.92 16.15 -46.28
C ARG A 606 -7.46 16.70 -47.64
N ASP A 607 -6.17 16.66 -47.92
CA ASP A 607 -5.58 17.11 -49.19
C ASP A 607 -5.67 16.02 -50.29
N LYS A 608 -6.13 14.81 -49.94
CA LYS A 608 -6.28 13.64 -50.85
C LYS A 608 -7.73 13.21 -51.06
N LYS A 609 -8.62 14.18 -51.26
CA LYS A 609 -10.07 13.94 -51.45
C LYS A 609 -10.37 13.02 -52.64
N ASP A 610 -9.57 13.12 -53.70
CA ASP A 610 -9.76 12.34 -54.92
C ASP A 610 -9.58 10.82 -54.70
N GLU A 611 -8.92 10.40 -53.61
CA GLU A 611 -8.74 8.98 -53.27
C GLU A 611 -9.94 8.40 -52.48
N VAL A 612 -10.88 9.25 -52.04
CA VAL A 612 -12.03 8.84 -51.22
C VAL A 612 -12.99 7.89 -51.94
N PRO A 613 -13.44 8.15 -53.18
CA PRO A 613 -14.34 7.24 -53.88
C PRO A 613 -13.76 5.83 -54.01
N GLN A 614 -12.47 5.72 -54.34
CA GLN A 614 -11.78 4.43 -54.43
C GLN A 614 -11.72 3.72 -53.07
N GLY A 615 -11.47 4.47 -51.99
CA GLY A 615 -11.51 3.94 -50.62
C GLY A 615 -12.89 3.42 -50.22
N GLN A 616 -13.97 4.11 -50.62
CA GLN A 616 -15.35 3.68 -50.38
C GLN A 616 -15.69 2.40 -51.17
N VAL A 617 -15.33 2.31 -52.45
CA VAL A 617 -15.50 1.08 -53.25
C VAL A 617 -14.79 -0.10 -52.58
N GLY A 618 -13.56 0.09 -52.08
CA GLY A 618 -12.83 -0.93 -51.33
C GLY A 618 -13.56 -1.38 -50.06
N PHE A 619 -14.09 -0.43 -49.28
CA PHE A 619 -14.86 -0.73 -48.07
C PHE A 619 -16.15 -1.52 -48.36
N TYR A 620 -16.92 -1.10 -49.37
CA TYR A 620 -18.15 -1.81 -49.72
C TYR A 620 -17.86 -3.28 -50.10
N ASN A 621 -16.84 -3.51 -50.93
CA ASN A 621 -16.49 -4.85 -51.38
C ASN A 621 -15.91 -5.74 -50.27
N ALA A 622 -15.05 -5.21 -49.39
CA ALA A 622 -14.37 -6.00 -48.37
C ALA A 622 -15.20 -6.20 -47.08
N VAL A 623 -16.28 -5.43 -46.90
CA VAL A 623 -16.95 -5.31 -45.60
C VAL A 623 -18.45 -5.29 -45.71
N ALA A 624 -18.99 -4.25 -46.33
CA ALA A 624 -20.42 -4.00 -46.30
C ALA A 624 -21.16 -5.10 -47.07
N ILE A 625 -20.72 -5.44 -48.27
CA ILE A 625 -21.34 -6.47 -49.11
C ILE A 625 -21.29 -7.84 -48.44
N PRO A 626 -20.13 -8.37 -47.97
CA PRO A 626 -20.11 -9.62 -47.20
C PRO A 626 -21.06 -9.59 -46.00
N CYS A 627 -20.99 -8.54 -45.18
CA CYS A 627 -21.83 -8.40 -43.98
C CYS A 627 -23.33 -8.40 -44.30
N TYR A 628 -23.77 -7.59 -45.27
CA TYR A 628 -25.19 -7.54 -45.65
C TYR A 628 -25.64 -8.80 -46.39
N THR A 629 -24.73 -9.53 -47.05
CA THR A 629 -25.03 -10.83 -47.66
C THR A 629 -25.35 -11.85 -46.57
N THR A 630 -24.46 -12.01 -45.59
CA THR A 630 -24.69 -12.88 -44.43
C THR A 630 -25.94 -12.47 -43.64
N LEU A 631 -26.16 -11.16 -43.46
CA LEU A 631 -27.37 -10.66 -42.78
C LEU A 631 -28.64 -11.02 -43.55
N ALA A 632 -28.64 -10.92 -44.89
CA ALA A 632 -29.76 -11.28 -45.73
C ALA A 632 -30.03 -12.79 -45.75
N GLU A 633 -28.99 -13.62 -45.62
CA GLU A 633 -29.11 -15.07 -45.50
C GLU A 633 -29.71 -15.49 -44.15
N LEU A 634 -29.25 -14.86 -43.05
CA LEU A 634 -29.76 -15.12 -41.70
C LEU A 634 -31.18 -14.55 -41.50
N PHE A 635 -31.43 -13.35 -42.02
CA PHE A 635 -32.67 -12.62 -41.88
C PHE A 635 -33.16 -12.16 -43.27
N PRO A 636 -33.93 -12.99 -43.99
CA PRO A 636 -34.41 -12.69 -45.34
C PRO A 636 -35.07 -11.31 -45.54
N PRO A 637 -35.82 -10.74 -44.56
CA PRO A 637 -36.37 -9.39 -44.68
C PRO A 637 -35.33 -8.27 -44.86
N SER A 638 -34.07 -8.51 -44.45
CA SER A 638 -32.97 -7.56 -44.57
C SER A 638 -32.35 -7.52 -45.98
N ASN A 639 -32.80 -8.35 -46.93
CA ASN A 639 -32.33 -8.34 -48.32
C ASN A 639 -32.50 -6.97 -49.02
N THR A 640 -33.44 -6.15 -48.53
CA THR A 640 -33.60 -4.76 -48.98
C THR A 640 -32.37 -3.90 -48.67
N LEU A 641 -31.69 -4.14 -47.53
CA LEU A 641 -30.43 -3.48 -47.17
C LEU A 641 -29.29 -3.90 -48.10
N LEU A 642 -29.19 -5.20 -48.42
CA LEU A 642 -28.19 -5.71 -49.37
C LEU A 642 -28.37 -5.09 -50.75
N LYS A 643 -29.62 -4.97 -51.21
CA LYS A 643 -29.93 -4.33 -52.49
C LYS A 643 -29.49 -2.86 -52.49
N ALA A 644 -29.85 -2.10 -51.47
CA ALA A 644 -29.43 -0.71 -51.32
C ALA A 644 -27.90 -0.57 -51.23
N CYS A 645 -27.23 -1.50 -50.54
CA CYS A 645 -25.76 -1.56 -50.46
C CYS A 645 -25.12 -1.74 -51.84
N LYS A 646 -25.64 -2.66 -52.67
CA LYS A 646 -25.18 -2.88 -54.05
C LYS A 646 -25.45 -1.68 -54.96
N GLU A 647 -26.61 -1.05 -54.82
CA GLU A 647 -26.95 0.17 -55.56
C GLU A 647 -26.00 1.33 -55.21
N ASN A 648 -25.68 1.51 -53.93
CA ASN A 648 -24.70 2.51 -53.47
C ASN A 648 -23.28 2.20 -53.95
N LEU A 649 -22.85 0.93 -53.94
CA LEU A 649 -21.57 0.53 -54.52
C LEU A 649 -21.48 0.94 -55.99
N SER A 650 -22.52 0.67 -56.79
CA SER A 650 -22.55 1.08 -58.20
C SER A 650 -22.47 2.59 -58.40
N GLN A 651 -23.02 3.38 -57.49
CA GLN A 651 -22.86 4.84 -57.50
C GLN A 651 -21.42 5.25 -57.19
N TRP A 652 -20.80 4.66 -56.16
CA TRP A 652 -19.40 4.91 -55.81
C TRP A 652 -18.42 4.50 -56.90
N GLU A 653 -18.68 3.40 -57.61
CA GLU A 653 -17.89 2.96 -58.76
C GLU A 653 -17.93 3.98 -59.90
N LYS A 654 -19.10 4.57 -60.17
CA LYS A 654 -19.25 5.63 -61.18
C LYS A 654 -18.53 6.92 -60.79
N ILE A 655 -18.56 7.29 -59.51
CA ILE A 655 -17.83 8.44 -59.00
C ILE A 655 -16.32 8.18 -59.08
N ALA A 656 -15.86 6.99 -58.69
CA ALA A 656 -14.46 6.59 -58.74
C ALA A 656 -13.92 6.48 -60.18
N SER A 657 -14.75 6.09 -61.15
CA SER A 657 -14.39 6.07 -62.58
C SER A 657 -14.46 7.44 -63.26
N GLY A 658 -14.94 8.48 -62.57
CA GLY A 658 -15.13 9.82 -63.12
C GLY A 658 -16.35 9.95 -64.04
N GLU A 659 -17.25 8.97 -64.06
CA GLU A 659 -18.50 8.97 -64.84
C GLU A 659 -19.61 9.82 -64.18
N ALA A 660 -19.44 10.21 -62.92
CA ALA A 660 -20.35 11.07 -62.17
C ALA A 660 -19.56 12.07 -61.30
N GLU A 661 -20.03 13.32 -61.20
CA GLU A 661 -19.47 14.31 -60.27
C GLU A 661 -19.76 13.92 -58.80
N ASP A 662 -18.82 14.24 -57.91
CA ASP A 662 -18.91 13.96 -56.48
C ASP A 662 -20.22 14.50 -55.86
N ILE A 663 -20.98 13.61 -55.22
CA ILE A 663 -22.17 13.98 -54.42
C ILE A 663 -21.75 14.47 -53.00
N VAL A 664 -20.45 14.65 -52.75
CA VAL A 664 -19.91 15.00 -51.43
C VAL A 664 -20.35 16.41 -51.01
N VAL A 665 -21.43 16.44 -50.22
CA VAL A 665 -21.89 17.48 -49.30
C VAL A 665 -21.71 18.92 -49.81
N LYS A 666 -22.76 19.48 -50.41
CA LYS A 666 -22.94 20.95 -50.39
C LYS A 666 -22.99 21.40 -48.93
N GLU A 667 -21.97 22.10 -48.46
CA GLU A 667 -22.04 22.84 -47.20
C GLU A 667 -23.28 23.73 -47.23
N SER A 668 -24.24 23.45 -46.36
CA SER A 668 -25.29 24.42 -46.05
C SER A 668 -24.62 25.64 -45.46
N SER A 669 -24.57 26.73 -46.21
CA SER A 669 -24.14 28.04 -45.72
C SER A 669 -25.03 28.45 -44.54
N ARG A 670 -24.60 28.18 -43.30
CA ARG A 670 -25.16 28.86 -42.13
C ARG A 670 -24.63 30.28 -42.14
N SER A 671 -25.55 31.23 -42.29
CA SER A 671 -25.30 32.64 -42.12
C SER A 671 -24.62 32.89 -40.78
N SER A 672 -23.49 33.59 -40.84
CA SER A 672 -22.83 34.19 -39.68
C SER A 672 -23.78 35.16 -38.99
N ALA A 673 -24.31 34.79 -37.83
CA ALA A 673 -24.98 35.70 -36.91
C ALA A 673 -24.35 35.55 -35.52
N GLY A 674 -23.66 36.60 -35.08
CA GLY A 674 -23.37 36.89 -33.68
C GLY A 674 -22.12 36.23 -33.09
N ASP A 675 -20.95 36.76 -33.43
CA ASP A 675 -19.73 36.60 -32.65
C ASP A 675 -19.91 37.33 -31.30
N SER A 676 -20.08 36.57 -30.21
CA SER A 676 -19.83 37.06 -28.85
C SER A 676 -18.62 36.31 -28.31
N GLY A 677 -17.49 37.02 -28.28
CA GLY A 677 -16.16 36.48 -27.99
C GLY A 677 -15.98 35.87 -26.59
N PRO A 678 -14.74 35.43 -26.28
CA PRO A 678 -14.46 34.56 -25.15
C PRO A 678 -14.71 35.26 -23.82
N VAL A 679 -15.52 34.61 -22.97
CA VAL A 679 -15.67 34.97 -21.56
C VAL A 679 -14.33 34.76 -20.88
N LYS A 680 -13.73 35.86 -20.42
CA LYS A 680 -12.57 35.86 -19.53
C LYS A 680 -12.91 35.09 -18.26
N VAL A 681 -12.07 34.12 -17.92
CA VAL A 681 -11.98 33.56 -16.58
C VAL A 681 -11.09 34.51 -15.79
N ASP A 682 -11.66 35.30 -14.90
CA ASP A 682 -10.89 36.08 -13.93
C ASP A 682 -10.40 35.15 -12.80
N ASN A 683 -9.19 35.46 -12.33
CA ASN A 683 -8.36 34.75 -11.34
C ASN A 683 -9.06 34.34 -10.05
#